data_AF-A0A7C1GCA4-F1
#
_entry.id   AF-A0A7C1GCA4-F1
#
_cell.length_a   1.000
_cell.length_b   1.000
_cell.length_c   1.000
_cell.angle_alpha   90.00
_cell.angle_beta   90.00
_cell.angle_gamma   90.00
#
_symmetry.space_group_name_H-M   'P 1'
#
loop_
_entity.id
_entity.type
_entity.pdbx_description
1 polymer ?
#
loop_
_entity_poly.entity_id
_entity_poly.type
_entity_poly.pdbx_seq_one_letter_code
_entity_poly.pdbx_strand_id
1 'polypeptide(L)'
;MSNFSGKKKYVRNYTPIRRVIDVVHERTGISAFLTPILQGIKYVKWPPINEEDVQQLDFDTFFARFPPFEPISVFESVYKGKERTVRLKGDYVWFVLPIKELKNKDNLKNSFKGFEEYLRKEYSNKVKCEEIICGIYKESGNKIILNEVIIPRTVYDGSELMYKKVVFKSTGLDPITIYYGLHKVAQHNKPRTRSNIPEILEKVLTSREAKRGYSPYALNYVTTCYAGYVVSTDPIAINQRCDACEESERQIHRCKEYPGRGKYEYRRRIFPKVYSEKIMEPSSLVLREVDKVYTLPYTLLLADNLGISKDVRGFVIYFDKVGKIELNLEKKISTGYFSTNSLMIAFDSKLVGIFINLLKENRANMLIKVKIGHKKEASLPLYNVLVSKYLWYKVFNRELNPSIEVDRQQNQPKISGFSGKNKLLNLNDIEKFIEELDEKSESENLERFAREVIAHTLAHVIYVSSIRRLPEVQNYVDYFYNTRGPYIVLGIFENTKGGMLRASKEITDEFAQEQDIAESSGDFKVLNPRILEKIIEGGILRPQENASAEPETKDVEEEMKRVAMLVTDKIASKSQQKGAEDLFDKVYRTIKEFYTLLLNIVDNIVRSKLYIDSQIFIYTILWRLVRDSEIMDKIVSYLEDRTGLDEEEIEVILEELFEAELYKILVEMLFPDMCVDGCGLDLYLPDCHRNFEQPFIISRSLLIAFLEFLGVSLKNVSDYNVHINRIDCPGSLLEELSLLGRKNVHILTSELSENAIKMIRRLLQREGLNIVVEVDKRLMESKPSLIEELKSLQEQHSGRLELKFTQEPHHGKMLDLDNLRIYTSWNFGTSVNPLQTYKAELKTKIQMRR
;
A
#
# COMPACT_ATOMS: atom_id res chain seq x y z
N MET A 1 49.62 -32.69 8.12
CA MET A 1 49.65 -31.34 8.71
C MET A 1 48.31 -30.68 8.42
N SER A 2 47.66 -30.26 9.50
CA SER A 2 46.49 -29.35 9.67
C SER A 2 46.52 -28.10 8.77
N ASN A 3 45.49 -27.26 8.58
CA ASN A 3 44.07 -27.15 8.93
C ASN A 3 43.59 -25.95 8.08
N PHE A 4 42.45 -26.01 7.40
CA PHE A 4 41.70 -24.81 7.01
C PHE A 4 40.22 -25.01 7.34
N SER A 5 39.81 -24.40 8.45
CA SER A 5 38.43 -24.31 8.92
C SER A 5 38.00 -22.85 8.94
N GLY A 6 36.91 -22.54 8.26
CA GLY A 6 36.26 -21.24 8.27
C GLY A 6 34.82 -21.36 7.78
N LYS A 7 34.03 -22.18 8.48
CA LYS A 7 32.61 -22.44 8.18
C LYS A 7 31.78 -21.16 8.32
N LYS A 8 31.00 -20.89 7.28
CA LYS A 8 29.75 -20.11 7.28
C LYS A 8 28.94 -20.39 8.55
N LYS A 9 28.70 -19.38 9.38
CA LYS A 9 27.66 -19.41 10.43
C LYS A 9 26.30 -19.17 9.76
N TYR A 10 25.77 -20.19 9.08
CA TYR A 10 24.34 -20.28 8.88
C TYR A 10 23.68 -20.59 10.23
N VAL A 11 22.62 -19.83 10.52
CA VAL A 11 21.48 -20.15 11.38
C VAL A 11 21.61 -21.50 12.08
N ARG A 12 22.00 -21.48 13.36
CA ARG A 12 21.84 -22.66 14.22
C ARG A 12 20.34 -22.87 14.45
N ASN A 13 19.92 -24.10 14.17
CA ASN A 13 18.60 -24.71 14.42
C ASN A 13 17.49 -24.38 13.42
N TYR A 14 17.64 -24.84 12.18
CA TYR A 14 16.49 -25.18 11.34
C TYR A 14 15.96 -26.54 11.82
N THR A 15 15.06 -26.54 12.79
CA THR A 15 14.24 -27.72 13.11
C THR A 15 13.34 -27.98 11.89
N PRO A 16 13.18 -29.22 11.40
CA PRO A 16 12.25 -29.49 10.31
C PRO A 16 10.88 -28.94 10.67
N ILE A 17 10.37 -27.99 9.86
CA ILE A 17 9.07 -27.34 10.05
C ILE A 17 8.04 -28.47 10.19
N ARG A 18 7.45 -28.62 11.40
CA ARG A 18 6.38 -29.59 11.66
C ARG A 18 5.31 -29.40 10.59
N ARG A 19 4.85 -30.47 9.94
CA ARG A 19 3.79 -30.35 8.94
C ARG A 19 2.54 -29.85 9.65
N VAL A 20 1.83 -28.90 9.05
CA VAL A 20 0.64 -28.29 9.66
C VAL A 20 -0.40 -29.34 10.05
N ILE A 21 -0.51 -30.42 9.28
CA ILE A 21 -1.41 -31.53 9.60
C ILE A 21 -1.05 -32.21 10.92
N ASP A 22 0.24 -32.30 11.26
CA ASP A 22 0.75 -32.88 12.50
C ASP A 22 0.47 -31.91 13.67
N VAL A 23 0.64 -30.61 13.44
CA VAL A 23 0.31 -29.53 14.38
C VAL A 23 -1.19 -29.47 14.69
N VAL A 24 -2.04 -29.57 13.66
CA VAL A 24 -3.50 -29.63 13.82
C VAL A 24 -3.92 -30.91 14.54
N HIS A 25 -3.32 -32.05 14.17
CA HIS A 25 -3.61 -33.32 14.82
C HIS A 25 -3.27 -33.28 16.31
N GLU A 26 -2.09 -32.74 16.66
CA GLU A 26 -1.63 -32.55 18.04
C GLU A 26 -2.54 -31.60 18.83
N ARG A 27 -3.01 -30.51 18.20
CA ARG A 27 -3.77 -29.44 18.87
C ARG A 27 -5.28 -29.69 18.97
N THR A 28 -5.85 -30.38 18.00
CA THR A 28 -7.31 -30.58 17.88
C THR A 28 -7.72 -32.04 18.04
N GLY A 29 -6.77 -32.98 17.99
CA GLY A 29 -7.03 -34.41 17.97
C GLY A 29 -7.57 -34.93 16.63
N ILE A 30 -7.80 -34.06 15.63
CA ILE A 30 -8.46 -34.44 14.36
C ILE A 30 -7.86 -33.68 13.17
N SER A 31 -6.94 -34.32 12.43
CA SER A 31 -6.29 -33.74 11.24
C SER A 31 -7.22 -33.63 10.02
N ALA A 32 -8.33 -34.37 10.01
CA ALA A 32 -9.21 -34.53 8.85
C ALA A 32 -10.12 -33.32 8.55
N PHE A 33 -10.13 -32.26 9.39
CA PHE A 33 -11.14 -31.19 9.31
C PHE A 33 -10.60 -29.75 9.21
N LEU A 34 -9.35 -29.54 8.78
CA LEU A 34 -8.97 -28.20 8.31
C LEU A 34 -9.78 -27.86 7.05
N THR A 35 -10.95 -27.25 7.24
CA THR A 35 -11.74 -26.69 6.15
C THR A 35 -11.32 -25.24 5.98
N PRO A 36 -10.75 -24.85 4.82
CA PRO A 36 -10.51 -23.45 4.49
C PRO A 36 -11.81 -22.64 4.56
N ILE A 37 -11.70 -21.31 4.58
CA ILE A 37 -12.86 -20.39 4.60
C ILE A 37 -13.94 -20.82 3.60
N LEU A 38 -15.19 -20.70 4.06
CA LEU A 38 -16.42 -21.23 3.47
C LEU A 38 -16.71 -20.86 2.00
N GLN A 39 -16.14 -19.77 1.47
CA GLN A 39 -16.43 -19.35 0.11
C GLN A 39 -15.31 -19.76 -0.85
N GLY A 40 -15.39 -21.00 -1.31
CA GLY A 40 -14.71 -21.40 -2.54
C GLY A 40 -15.48 -20.86 -3.74
N ILE A 41 -14.79 -20.13 -4.61
CA ILE A 41 -15.32 -19.69 -5.90
C ILE A 41 -15.10 -20.82 -6.90
N LYS A 42 -16.19 -21.36 -7.43
CA LYS A 42 -16.13 -22.28 -8.56
C LYS A 42 -15.79 -21.49 -9.83
N TYR A 43 -14.87 -21.98 -10.62
CA TYR A 43 -14.61 -21.43 -11.94
C TYR A 43 -14.93 -22.47 -13.01
N VAL A 44 -15.44 -21.99 -14.13
CA VAL A 44 -15.78 -22.82 -15.29
C VAL A 44 -15.15 -22.18 -16.52
N LYS A 45 -14.16 -22.84 -17.08
CA LYS A 45 -13.64 -22.48 -18.40
C LYS A 45 -14.67 -22.95 -19.44
N TRP A 46 -15.16 -22.04 -20.29
CA TRP A 46 -16.24 -22.35 -21.21
C TRP A 46 -15.82 -22.57 -22.68
N PRO A 47 -16.21 -23.68 -23.34
CA PRO A 47 -16.99 -24.80 -22.80
C PRO A 47 -16.10 -25.76 -21.96
N PRO A 48 -16.65 -26.37 -20.90
CA PRO A 48 -15.93 -27.37 -20.14
C PRO A 48 -15.82 -28.67 -20.96
N ILE A 49 -14.61 -29.24 -21.04
CA ILE A 49 -14.34 -30.49 -21.77
C ILE A 49 -14.04 -31.63 -20.79
N ASN A 50 -13.38 -31.33 -19.67
CA ASN A 50 -13.03 -32.30 -18.64
C ASN A 50 -13.28 -31.74 -17.22
N GLU A 51 -13.05 -32.58 -16.20
CA GLU A 51 -13.19 -32.19 -14.80
C GLU A 51 -12.19 -31.10 -14.37
N GLU A 52 -11.06 -30.95 -15.05
CA GLU A 52 -10.08 -29.89 -14.75
C GLU A 52 -10.57 -28.49 -15.18
N ASP A 53 -11.47 -28.41 -16.15
CA ASP A 53 -12.07 -27.15 -16.61
C ASP A 53 -13.12 -26.60 -15.61
N VAL A 54 -13.48 -27.39 -14.59
CA VAL A 54 -14.45 -27.06 -13.55
C VAL A 54 -13.86 -27.36 -12.17
N GLN A 55 -13.31 -26.34 -11.51
CA GLN A 55 -12.74 -26.51 -10.18
C GLN A 55 -13.23 -25.43 -9.23
N GLN A 56 -13.05 -25.67 -7.94
CA GLN A 56 -13.32 -24.73 -6.87
C GLN A 56 -12.00 -24.31 -6.23
N LEU A 57 -11.78 -23.00 -6.11
CA LEU A 57 -10.63 -22.42 -5.43
C LEU A 57 -11.13 -21.58 -4.26
N ASP A 58 -10.34 -21.47 -3.19
CA ASP A 58 -10.62 -20.48 -2.17
C ASP A 58 -10.58 -19.06 -2.76
N PHE A 59 -11.25 -18.12 -2.09
CA PHE A 59 -11.42 -16.74 -2.54
C PHE A 59 -10.10 -16.06 -2.92
N ASP A 60 -9.04 -16.24 -2.10
CA ASP A 60 -7.75 -15.58 -2.33
C ASP A 60 -7.02 -16.18 -3.51
N THR A 61 -6.98 -17.51 -3.59
CA THR A 61 -6.35 -18.24 -4.69
C THR A 61 -7.06 -17.98 -6.02
N PHE A 62 -8.39 -17.85 -6.02
CA PHE A 62 -9.16 -17.55 -7.23
C PHE A 62 -8.73 -16.20 -7.84
N PHE A 63 -8.77 -15.12 -7.05
CA PHE A 63 -8.39 -13.79 -7.55
C PHE A 63 -6.90 -13.65 -7.87
N ALA A 64 -6.04 -14.42 -7.20
CA ALA A 64 -4.60 -14.44 -7.49
C ALA A 64 -4.26 -15.18 -8.80
N ARG A 65 -5.03 -16.21 -9.17
CA ARG A 65 -4.81 -17.02 -10.39
C ARG A 65 -5.60 -16.53 -11.60
N PHE A 66 -6.80 -16.01 -11.37
CA PHE A 66 -7.74 -15.61 -12.41
C PHE A 66 -8.31 -14.22 -12.13
N PRO A 67 -7.46 -13.17 -12.03
CA PRO A 67 -7.97 -11.82 -11.89
C PRO A 67 -8.77 -11.41 -13.15
N PRO A 68 -9.82 -10.59 -13.02
CA PRO A 68 -10.56 -10.12 -14.17
C PRO A 68 -9.69 -9.21 -15.04
N PHE A 69 -10.04 -9.04 -16.32
CA PHE A 69 -9.28 -8.25 -17.30
C PHE A 69 -7.90 -8.81 -17.67
N GLU A 70 -7.48 -9.96 -17.13
CA GLU A 70 -6.21 -10.61 -17.53
C GLU A 70 -6.45 -11.80 -18.47
N PRO A 71 -5.70 -11.92 -19.59
CA PRO A 71 -5.69 -13.12 -20.44
C PRO A 71 -5.22 -14.38 -19.70
N ILE A 72 -6.10 -15.37 -19.56
CA ILE A 72 -5.81 -16.62 -18.85
C ILE A 72 -5.04 -17.57 -19.78
N SER A 73 -3.72 -17.51 -19.72
CA SER A 73 -2.81 -18.24 -20.61
C SER A 73 -2.73 -19.75 -20.36
N VAL A 74 -3.10 -20.21 -19.16
CA VAL A 74 -3.14 -21.64 -18.82
C VAL A 74 -4.27 -22.39 -19.53
N PHE A 75 -5.31 -21.67 -19.99
CA PHE A 75 -6.40 -22.25 -20.75
C PHE A 75 -6.11 -22.18 -22.24
N GLU A 76 -6.20 -23.33 -22.89
CA GLU A 76 -6.13 -23.45 -24.35
C GLU A 76 -7.53 -23.64 -24.92
N SER A 77 -7.84 -22.88 -25.96
CA SER A 77 -9.05 -23.03 -26.78
C SER A 77 -8.70 -23.75 -28.07
N VAL A 78 -9.55 -24.70 -28.49
CA VAL A 78 -9.30 -25.55 -29.66
C VAL A 78 -10.32 -25.22 -30.74
N TYR A 79 -9.81 -24.80 -31.90
CA TYR A 79 -10.60 -24.45 -33.08
C TYR A 79 -10.23 -25.41 -34.23
N LYS A 80 -11.17 -26.27 -34.63
CA LYS A 80 -10.96 -27.23 -35.72
C LYS A 80 -11.18 -26.53 -37.07
N GLY A 81 -10.09 -26.20 -37.75
CA GLY A 81 -10.09 -25.66 -39.12
C GLY A 81 -10.33 -26.74 -40.16
N LYS A 82 -10.21 -26.38 -41.44
CA LYS A 82 -10.42 -27.31 -42.57
C LYS A 82 -9.21 -28.21 -42.78
N GLU A 83 -8.01 -27.66 -42.67
CA GLU A 83 -6.76 -28.39 -42.94
C GLU A 83 -5.98 -28.67 -41.64
N ARG A 84 -6.07 -27.79 -40.64
CA ARG A 84 -5.40 -27.96 -39.34
C ARG A 84 -6.24 -27.49 -38.15
N THR A 85 -5.89 -28.00 -36.97
CA THR A 85 -6.47 -27.53 -35.70
C THR A 85 -5.65 -26.38 -35.15
N VAL A 86 -6.30 -25.25 -34.89
CA VAL A 86 -5.72 -24.07 -34.24
C VAL A 86 -5.95 -24.15 -32.73
N ARG A 87 -4.89 -23.92 -31.96
CA ARG A 87 -4.91 -23.91 -30.50
C ARG A 87 -4.52 -22.52 -30.02
N LEU A 88 -5.41 -21.81 -29.32
CA LEU A 88 -5.17 -20.45 -28.84
C LEU A 88 -5.07 -20.40 -27.32
N LYS A 89 -4.01 -19.79 -26.81
CA LYS A 89 -3.80 -19.49 -25.38
C LYS A 89 -4.10 -18.02 -25.10
N GLY A 90 -4.66 -17.72 -23.92
CA GLY A 90 -4.99 -16.34 -23.53
C GLY A 90 -6.26 -15.78 -24.17
N ASP A 91 -7.06 -16.62 -24.84
CA ASP A 91 -8.38 -16.24 -25.38
C ASP A 91 -9.48 -16.22 -24.29
N TYR A 92 -9.20 -16.76 -23.11
CA TYR A 92 -10.12 -16.76 -21.98
C TYR A 92 -9.92 -15.51 -21.12
N VAL A 93 -10.96 -14.69 -21.02
CA VAL A 93 -10.96 -13.48 -20.19
C VAL A 93 -12.36 -13.31 -19.60
N TRP A 94 -12.43 -12.99 -18.32
CA TRP A 94 -13.67 -12.57 -17.68
C TRP A 94 -13.53 -11.15 -17.14
N PHE A 95 -14.66 -10.49 -16.93
CA PHE A 95 -14.66 -9.09 -16.55
C PHE A 95 -15.75 -8.76 -15.51
N VAL A 96 -15.50 -7.69 -14.77
CA VAL A 96 -16.41 -7.14 -13.76
C VAL A 96 -16.97 -5.84 -14.29
N LEU A 97 -18.30 -5.73 -14.36
CA LEU A 97 -18.98 -4.63 -15.05
C LEU A 97 -19.21 -3.36 -14.20
N PRO A 98 -19.49 -3.41 -12.88
CA PRO A 98 -19.74 -2.22 -12.06
C PRO A 98 -18.44 -1.56 -11.62
N ILE A 99 -17.63 -1.12 -12.58
CA ILE A 99 -16.39 -0.37 -12.35
C ILE A 99 -16.63 1.10 -12.75
N LYS A 100 -16.33 2.03 -11.85
CA LYS A 100 -16.57 3.47 -12.07
C LYS A 100 -15.78 4.02 -13.27
N GLU A 101 -14.59 3.48 -13.47
CA GLU A 101 -13.65 3.86 -14.52
C GLU A 101 -13.98 3.21 -15.87
N LEU A 102 -14.88 2.22 -15.94
CA LEU A 102 -15.23 1.55 -17.20
C LEU A 102 -16.22 2.40 -18.02
N LYS A 103 -15.78 2.97 -19.15
CA LYS A 103 -16.61 3.84 -20.00
C LYS A 103 -17.70 3.08 -20.77
N ASN A 104 -17.37 1.89 -21.27
CA ASN A 104 -18.18 1.16 -22.22
C ASN A 104 -18.87 -0.07 -21.61
N LYS A 105 -19.27 0.04 -20.34
CA LYS A 105 -19.91 -1.06 -19.59
C LYS A 105 -21.15 -1.63 -20.28
N ASP A 106 -22.00 -0.77 -20.83
CA ASP A 106 -23.24 -1.19 -21.51
C ASP A 106 -22.95 -1.96 -22.80
N ASN A 107 -21.92 -1.54 -23.55
CA ASN A 107 -21.49 -2.24 -24.76
C ASN A 107 -20.97 -3.64 -24.40
N LEU A 108 -20.10 -3.75 -23.39
CA LEU A 108 -19.61 -5.05 -22.93
C LEU A 108 -20.73 -5.96 -22.45
N LYS A 109 -21.67 -5.44 -21.65
CA LYS A 109 -22.86 -6.17 -21.19
C LYS A 109 -23.69 -6.68 -22.37
N ASN A 110 -23.97 -5.82 -23.35
CA ASN A 110 -24.70 -6.20 -24.55
C ASN A 110 -23.97 -7.26 -25.39
N SER A 111 -22.63 -7.18 -25.46
CA SER A 111 -21.80 -8.16 -26.18
C SER A 111 -21.91 -9.58 -25.60
N PHE A 112 -22.36 -9.76 -24.35
CA PHE A 112 -22.53 -11.08 -23.73
C PHE A 112 -23.99 -11.50 -23.50
N LYS A 113 -24.98 -10.67 -23.82
CA LYS A 113 -26.42 -10.99 -23.59
C LYS A 113 -26.86 -12.30 -24.27
N GLY A 114 -26.48 -12.51 -25.53
CA GLY A 114 -26.81 -13.77 -26.23
C GLY A 114 -26.07 -14.98 -25.67
N PHE A 115 -24.91 -14.77 -25.03
CA PHE A 115 -24.17 -15.83 -24.35
C PHE A 115 -24.80 -16.19 -23.01
N GLU A 116 -25.32 -15.21 -22.27
CA GLU A 116 -26.12 -15.43 -21.05
C GLU A 116 -27.35 -16.29 -21.33
N GLU A 117 -28.14 -15.94 -22.36
CA GLU A 117 -29.35 -16.68 -22.73
C GLU A 117 -29.04 -18.14 -23.10
N TYR A 118 -27.91 -18.36 -23.77
CA TYR A 118 -27.42 -19.69 -24.09
C TYR A 118 -27.01 -20.46 -22.84
N LEU A 119 -26.22 -19.87 -21.94
CA LEU A 119 -25.82 -20.52 -20.68
C LEU A 119 -27.01 -20.83 -19.76
N ARG A 120 -28.04 -19.96 -19.73
CA ARG A 120 -29.25 -20.22 -18.95
C ARG A 120 -30.03 -21.45 -19.44
N LYS A 121 -29.94 -21.76 -20.74
CA LYS A 121 -30.58 -22.93 -21.36
C LYS A 121 -29.73 -24.19 -21.20
N GLU A 122 -28.45 -24.11 -21.51
CA GLU A 122 -27.58 -25.28 -21.62
C GLU A 122 -26.85 -25.65 -20.32
N TYR A 123 -26.73 -24.72 -19.37
CA TYR A 123 -25.89 -24.92 -18.18
C TYR A 123 -26.66 -24.71 -16.87
N SER A 124 -27.19 -23.51 -16.61
CA SER A 124 -27.93 -23.24 -15.38
C SER A 124 -28.79 -21.97 -15.48
N ASN A 125 -30.07 -22.09 -15.11
CA ASN A 125 -31.00 -20.94 -15.07
C ASN A 125 -30.63 -19.87 -14.02
N LYS A 126 -29.67 -20.15 -13.13
CA LYS A 126 -29.17 -19.21 -12.11
C LYS A 126 -28.05 -18.30 -12.63
N VAL A 127 -27.55 -18.53 -13.85
CA VAL A 127 -26.47 -17.71 -14.44
C VAL A 127 -26.97 -16.29 -14.68
N LYS A 128 -26.13 -15.33 -14.28
CA LYS A 128 -26.33 -13.89 -14.48
C LYS A 128 -25.08 -13.29 -15.10
N CYS A 129 -25.28 -12.40 -16.06
CA CYS A 129 -24.21 -11.69 -16.78
C CYS A 129 -24.38 -10.16 -16.63
N GLU A 130 -24.74 -9.70 -15.42
CA GLU A 130 -25.09 -8.30 -15.11
C GLU A 130 -23.99 -7.53 -14.38
N GLU A 131 -23.55 -8.02 -13.21
CA GLU A 131 -22.49 -7.39 -12.39
C GLU A 131 -21.11 -7.99 -12.71
N ILE A 132 -21.10 -9.28 -13.03
CA ILE A 132 -19.94 -9.95 -13.63
C ILE A 132 -20.37 -10.47 -14.98
N ILE A 133 -19.41 -10.64 -15.89
CA ILE A 133 -19.77 -10.95 -17.27
C ILE A 133 -20.49 -12.26 -17.45
N CYS A 134 -20.23 -13.32 -16.65
CA CYS A 134 -21.16 -14.43 -16.48
C CYS A 134 -20.79 -15.26 -15.24
N GLY A 135 -21.78 -15.61 -14.42
CA GLY A 135 -21.56 -16.49 -13.26
C GLY A 135 -22.79 -16.64 -12.38
N ILE A 136 -22.60 -17.23 -11.19
CA ILE A 136 -23.66 -17.40 -10.19
C ILE A 136 -23.26 -16.64 -8.93
N TYR A 137 -24.05 -15.63 -8.57
CA TYR A 137 -23.80 -14.78 -7.41
C TYR A 137 -25.08 -14.30 -6.76
N LYS A 138 -24.97 -13.87 -5.50
CA LYS A 138 -26.04 -13.21 -4.75
C LYS A 138 -25.64 -11.77 -4.45
N GLU A 139 -26.61 -10.87 -4.46
CA GLU A 139 -26.41 -9.48 -4.05
C GLU A 139 -26.92 -9.31 -2.62
N SER A 140 -26.16 -8.58 -1.80
CA SER A 140 -26.49 -8.29 -0.40
C SER A 140 -26.00 -6.89 -0.05
N GLY A 141 -26.90 -5.91 -0.11
CA GLY A 141 -26.55 -4.50 0.12
C GLY A 141 -25.53 -4.00 -0.91
N ASN A 142 -24.37 -3.52 -0.44
CA ASN A 142 -23.26 -3.09 -1.29
C ASN A 142 -22.24 -4.21 -1.60
N LYS A 143 -22.60 -5.48 -1.36
CA LYS A 143 -21.72 -6.64 -1.56
C LYS A 143 -22.31 -7.64 -2.58
N ILE A 144 -21.43 -8.28 -3.33
CA ILE A 144 -21.70 -9.40 -4.24
C ILE A 144 -21.03 -10.64 -3.66
N ILE A 145 -21.81 -11.66 -3.32
CA ILE A 145 -21.31 -12.97 -2.87
C ILE A 145 -21.18 -13.86 -4.11
N LEU A 146 -19.95 -13.95 -4.62
CA LEU A 146 -19.59 -14.68 -5.83
C LEU A 146 -19.41 -16.17 -5.57
N ASN A 147 -20.29 -17.01 -6.12
CA ASN A 147 -20.19 -18.46 -5.95
C ASN A 147 -19.53 -19.15 -7.14
N GLU A 148 -19.82 -18.68 -8.36
CA GLU A 148 -19.30 -19.27 -9.58
C GLU A 148 -18.96 -18.21 -10.63
N VAL A 149 -17.82 -18.34 -11.32
CA VAL A 149 -17.43 -17.53 -12.49
C VAL A 149 -17.35 -18.43 -13.72
N ILE A 150 -18.06 -18.06 -14.78
CA ILE A 150 -17.99 -18.72 -16.08
C ILE A 150 -17.14 -17.84 -16.99
N ILE A 151 -16.01 -18.37 -17.45
CA ILE A 151 -14.97 -17.63 -18.17
C ILE A 151 -15.15 -17.86 -19.68
N PRO A 152 -15.62 -16.85 -20.44
CA PRO A 152 -15.87 -16.96 -21.88
C PRO A 152 -14.58 -16.83 -22.71
N ARG A 153 -14.66 -17.26 -23.97
CA ARG A 153 -13.65 -16.99 -25.00
C ARG A 153 -13.91 -15.66 -25.68
N THR A 154 -12.91 -14.78 -25.70
CA THR A 154 -13.02 -13.44 -26.29
C THR A 154 -13.23 -13.47 -27.81
N VAL A 155 -12.64 -14.45 -28.50
CA VAL A 155 -12.69 -14.63 -29.95
C VAL A 155 -14.01 -15.28 -30.41
N TYR A 156 -14.67 -16.09 -29.58
CA TYR A 156 -15.79 -16.93 -30.04
C TYR A 156 -17.13 -16.67 -29.33
N ASP A 157 -17.08 -16.35 -28.04
CA ASP A 157 -18.29 -16.20 -27.22
C ASP A 157 -18.75 -14.72 -27.21
N GLY A 158 -20.06 -14.52 -27.05
CA GLY A 158 -20.72 -13.23 -27.22
C GLY A 158 -21.26 -12.96 -28.63
N SER A 159 -21.78 -11.74 -28.86
CA SER A 159 -22.32 -11.26 -30.15
C SER A 159 -21.23 -10.64 -31.04
N GLU A 160 -20.29 -9.90 -30.46
CA GLU A 160 -19.11 -9.38 -31.14
C GLU A 160 -18.04 -10.47 -31.21
N LEU A 161 -17.91 -11.13 -32.35
CA LEU A 161 -16.93 -12.21 -32.53
C LEU A 161 -15.52 -11.64 -32.80
N MET A 162 -14.50 -12.46 -32.55
CA MET A 162 -13.06 -12.20 -32.74
C MET A 162 -12.40 -11.27 -31.73
N TYR A 163 -13.10 -10.33 -31.10
CA TYR A 163 -12.50 -9.48 -30.06
C TYR A 163 -13.52 -8.89 -29.10
N LYS A 164 -13.02 -8.32 -27.99
CA LYS A 164 -13.76 -7.49 -27.04
C LYS A 164 -12.97 -6.21 -26.76
N LYS A 165 -13.64 -5.06 -26.81
CA LYS A 165 -13.04 -3.75 -26.52
C LYS A 165 -13.37 -3.34 -25.08
N VAL A 166 -12.37 -2.98 -24.31
CA VAL A 166 -12.53 -2.42 -22.95
C VAL A 166 -11.92 -1.02 -22.92
N VAL A 167 -12.65 -0.04 -22.39
CA VAL A 167 -12.22 1.36 -22.36
C VAL A 167 -12.30 1.91 -20.94
N PHE A 168 -11.14 2.23 -20.37
CA PHE A 168 -11.01 2.84 -19.04
C PHE A 168 -10.87 4.35 -19.11
N LYS A 169 -11.55 5.06 -18.22
CA LYS A 169 -11.30 6.47 -17.91
C LYS A 169 -9.94 6.58 -17.23
N SER A 170 -9.15 7.56 -17.65
CA SER A 170 -7.93 7.99 -16.96
C SER A 170 -8.09 9.45 -16.56
N THR A 171 -7.68 9.80 -15.34
CA THR A 171 -7.84 11.16 -14.81
C THR A 171 -6.89 12.12 -15.55
N GLY A 172 -7.43 13.11 -16.26
CA GLY A 172 -6.65 14.16 -16.93
C GLY A 172 -5.89 13.73 -18.19
N LEU A 173 -6.14 12.53 -18.72
CA LEU A 173 -5.42 11.93 -19.85
C LEU A 173 -6.38 11.22 -20.83
N ASP A 174 -5.84 10.76 -21.95
CA ASP A 174 -6.60 9.96 -22.93
C ASP A 174 -7.13 8.67 -22.29
N PRO A 175 -8.31 8.18 -22.70
CA PRO A 175 -8.84 6.92 -22.21
C PRO A 175 -7.93 5.76 -22.64
N ILE A 176 -7.75 4.80 -21.74
CA ILE A 176 -6.96 3.61 -22.02
C ILE A 176 -7.88 2.57 -22.65
N THR A 177 -7.51 2.11 -23.85
CA THR A 177 -8.29 1.18 -24.64
C THR A 177 -7.54 -0.13 -24.77
N ILE A 178 -8.20 -1.23 -24.42
CA ILE A 178 -7.66 -2.58 -24.52
C ILE A 178 -8.54 -3.39 -25.48
N TYR A 179 -7.90 -4.01 -26.47
CA TYR A 179 -8.52 -4.95 -27.39
C TYR A 179 -8.08 -6.37 -27.00
N TYR A 180 -9.01 -7.16 -26.45
CA TYR A 180 -8.82 -8.59 -26.17
C TYR A 180 -9.29 -9.41 -27.36
N GLY A 181 -8.48 -10.35 -27.84
CA GLY A 181 -8.71 -11.09 -29.09
C GLY A 181 -7.93 -10.51 -30.28
N LEU A 182 -8.57 -10.52 -31.45
CA LEU A 182 -8.00 -10.29 -32.78
C LEU A 182 -8.75 -9.17 -33.52
N HIS A 183 -8.67 -7.94 -33.00
CA HIS A 183 -9.49 -6.83 -33.49
C HIS A 183 -9.10 -6.36 -34.90
N LYS A 184 -7.81 -6.35 -35.26
CA LYS A 184 -7.37 -6.00 -36.63
C LYS A 184 -7.87 -7.04 -37.63
N VAL A 185 -7.86 -8.31 -37.23
CA VAL A 185 -8.42 -9.39 -38.07
C VAL A 185 -9.91 -9.18 -38.28
N ALA A 186 -10.65 -8.81 -37.23
CA ALA A 186 -12.08 -8.56 -37.28
C ALA A 186 -12.46 -7.37 -38.19
N GLN A 187 -11.64 -6.32 -38.22
CA GLN A 187 -11.84 -5.17 -39.12
C GLN A 187 -11.81 -5.58 -40.60
N HIS A 188 -10.89 -6.47 -40.98
CA HIS A 188 -10.69 -6.92 -42.36
C HIS A 188 -11.55 -8.12 -42.74
N ASN A 189 -11.91 -8.96 -41.76
CA ASN A 189 -12.61 -10.23 -41.96
C ASN A 189 -13.77 -10.33 -40.97
N LYS A 190 -14.79 -9.46 -41.08
CA LYS A 190 -15.98 -9.51 -40.22
C LYS A 190 -16.67 -10.88 -40.35
N PRO A 191 -16.60 -11.75 -39.32
CA PRO A 191 -17.18 -13.09 -39.41
C PRO A 191 -18.71 -12.99 -39.46
N ARG A 192 -19.33 -13.68 -40.43
CA ARG A 192 -20.80 -13.73 -40.54
C ARG A 192 -21.43 -14.67 -39.51
N THR A 193 -20.73 -15.74 -39.13
CA THR A 193 -21.18 -16.72 -38.13
C THR A 193 -19.99 -17.32 -37.37
N ARG A 194 -20.26 -17.97 -36.22
CA ARG A 194 -19.25 -18.65 -35.40
C ARG A 194 -18.53 -19.79 -36.15
N SER A 195 -19.17 -20.47 -37.10
CA SER A 195 -18.56 -21.56 -37.86
C SER A 195 -17.46 -21.09 -38.82
N ASN A 196 -17.42 -19.80 -39.17
CA ASN A 196 -16.36 -19.24 -40.01
C ASN A 196 -15.06 -18.96 -39.23
N ILE A 197 -15.10 -18.90 -37.89
CA ILE A 197 -13.96 -18.48 -37.06
C ILE A 197 -12.75 -19.40 -37.24
N PRO A 198 -12.86 -20.75 -37.16
CA PRO A 198 -11.70 -21.62 -37.27
C PRO A 198 -10.92 -21.44 -38.58
N GLU A 199 -11.62 -21.30 -39.71
CA GLU A 199 -11.00 -21.10 -41.03
C GLU A 199 -10.29 -19.72 -41.13
N ILE A 200 -10.89 -18.67 -40.54
CA ILE A 200 -10.29 -17.33 -40.49
C ILE A 200 -9.01 -17.37 -39.63
N LEU A 201 -9.07 -18.00 -38.45
CA LEU A 201 -7.92 -18.15 -37.56
C LEU A 201 -6.79 -18.92 -38.23
N GLU A 202 -7.13 -20.06 -38.85
CA GLU A 202 -6.20 -20.91 -39.59
C GLU A 202 -5.45 -20.07 -40.63
N LYS A 203 -6.17 -19.40 -41.53
CA LYS A 203 -5.58 -18.57 -42.60
C LYS A 203 -4.69 -17.45 -42.07
N VAL A 204 -5.17 -16.71 -41.07
CA VAL A 204 -4.50 -15.49 -40.60
C VAL A 204 -3.27 -15.81 -39.77
N LEU A 205 -3.36 -16.79 -38.86
CA LEU A 205 -2.25 -17.13 -37.98
C LEU A 205 -1.13 -17.83 -38.74
N THR A 206 -1.41 -18.70 -39.74
CA THR A 206 -0.36 -19.32 -40.59
C THR A 206 0.50 -18.25 -41.24
N SER A 207 -0.14 -17.22 -41.81
CA SER A 207 0.55 -16.15 -42.52
C SER A 207 1.48 -15.31 -41.61
N ARG A 208 1.30 -15.43 -40.29
CA ARG A 208 2.04 -14.71 -39.25
C ARG A 208 3.11 -15.57 -38.56
N GLU A 209 3.06 -16.91 -38.69
CA GLU A 209 4.07 -17.84 -38.14
C GLU A 209 5.48 -17.56 -38.68
N ALA A 210 5.61 -17.37 -40.00
CA ALA A 210 6.91 -17.16 -40.63
C ALA A 210 7.47 -15.73 -40.46
N LYS A 211 6.65 -14.77 -40.02
CA LYS A 211 7.00 -13.35 -39.98
C LYS A 211 7.44 -12.85 -38.60
N ARG A 212 7.52 -13.72 -37.58
CA ARG A 212 7.62 -13.29 -36.17
C ARG A 212 8.58 -14.12 -35.34
N GLY A 213 9.23 -13.48 -34.37
CA GLY A 213 10.02 -14.12 -33.32
C GLY A 213 9.20 -14.64 -32.11
N TYR A 214 7.87 -14.80 -32.23
CA TYR A 214 7.00 -15.33 -31.17
C TYR A 214 5.77 -16.05 -31.74
N SER A 215 5.15 -16.89 -30.93
CA SER A 215 3.98 -17.68 -31.32
C SER A 215 2.75 -16.77 -31.53
N PRO A 216 2.16 -16.70 -32.74
CA PRO A 216 0.93 -15.95 -32.99
C PRO A 216 -0.30 -16.58 -32.31
N TYR A 217 -0.14 -17.75 -31.69
CA TYR A 217 -1.19 -18.49 -31.00
C TYR A 217 -1.37 -18.14 -29.52
N ALA A 218 -0.59 -17.19 -29.02
CA ALA A 218 -0.57 -16.79 -27.62
C ALA A 218 -1.03 -15.33 -27.48
N LEU A 219 -2.31 -15.13 -27.15
CA LEU A 219 -2.96 -13.82 -27.01
C LEU A 219 -2.70 -13.16 -25.64
N ASN A 220 -1.92 -13.80 -24.77
CA ASN A 220 -1.45 -13.17 -23.54
C ASN A 220 -0.23 -12.26 -23.79
N TYR A 221 0.34 -12.26 -25.00
CA TYR A 221 1.32 -11.26 -25.42
C TYR A 221 0.61 -10.04 -25.97
N VAL A 222 1.06 -8.86 -25.57
CA VAL A 222 0.44 -7.60 -25.99
C VAL A 222 1.36 -6.74 -26.85
N THR A 223 0.75 -5.96 -27.72
CA THR A 223 1.34 -4.83 -28.41
C THR A 223 0.73 -3.54 -27.88
N THR A 224 1.52 -2.48 -27.81
CA THR A 224 1.11 -1.19 -27.22
C THR A 224 1.38 -0.04 -28.17
N CYS A 225 0.47 0.93 -28.26
CA CYS A 225 0.67 2.23 -28.92
C CYS A 225 0.43 3.40 -27.95
N TYR A 226 0.92 4.58 -28.31
CA TYR A 226 0.81 5.83 -27.55
C TYR A 226 1.23 5.63 -26.11
N ALA A 227 2.46 5.19 -25.88
CA ALA A 227 2.93 4.92 -24.51
C ALA A 227 1.97 4.03 -23.68
N GLY A 228 1.25 3.09 -24.32
CA GLY A 228 0.36 2.14 -23.65
C GLY A 228 -1.11 2.58 -23.47
N TYR A 229 -1.53 3.73 -23.99
CA TYR A 229 -2.96 4.11 -24.00
C TYR A 229 -3.81 3.21 -24.90
N VAL A 230 -3.19 2.56 -25.88
CA VAL A 230 -3.84 1.53 -26.69
C VAL A 230 -3.07 0.22 -26.54
N VAL A 231 -3.75 -0.80 -26.05
CA VAL A 231 -3.20 -2.15 -25.82
C VAL A 231 -3.98 -3.14 -26.66
N SER A 232 -3.27 -4.05 -27.32
CA SER A 232 -3.87 -5.07 -28.17
C SER A 232 -3.23 -6.42 -27.93
N THR A 233 -4.05 -7.45 -27.72
CA THR A 233 -3.61 -8.86 -27.72
C THR A 233 -3.48 -9.44 -29.12
N ASP A 234 -3.92 -8.71 -30.16
CA ASP A 234 -3.77 -9.15 -31.54
C ASP A 234 -2.27 -9.33 -31.83
N PRO A 235 -1.86 -10.46 -32.44
CA PRO A 235 -0.50 -10.60 -32.88
C PRO A 235 -0.30 -9.60 -34.03
N ILE A 236 0.16 -8.38 -33.76
CA ILE A 236 0.47 -7.33 -34.75
C ILE A 236 1.97 -7.35 -35.11
N ALA A 237 2.34 -6.98 -36.34
CA ALA A 237 3.73 -6.89 -36.76
C ALA A 237 4.37 -5.59 -36.24
N ILE A 238 5.67 -5.63 -35.93
CA ILE A 238 6.39 -4.47 -35.38
C ILE A 238 6.31 -3.29 -36.36
N ASN A 239 6.23 -2.06 -35.85
CA ASN A 239 6.24 -0.81 -36.63
C ASN A 239 5.02 -0.59 -37.54
N GLN A 240 3.94 -1.37 -37.37
CA GLN A 240 2.66 -1.02 -37.99
C GLN A 240 2.08 0.23 -37.33
N ARG A 241 1.53 1.13 -38.16
CA ARG A 241 0.83 2.32 -37.69
C ARG A 241 -0.33 1.89 -36.81
N CYS A 242 -0.52 2.58 -35.69
CA CYS A 242 -1.55 2.19 -34.75
C CYS A 242 -2.90 2.77 -35.09
N ASP A 243 -3.95 2.09 -34.65
CA ASP A 243 -5.33 2.30 -35.11
C ASP A 243 -5.78 3.75 -34.96
N ALA A 244 -5.51 4.35 -33.81
CA ALA A 244 -5.92 5.74 -33.58
C ALA A 244 -5.09 6.76 -34.40
N CYS A 245 -3.93 6.38 -34.94
CA CYS A 245 -3.19 7.19 -35.91
C CYS A 245 -3.58 6.88 -37.36
N GLU A 246 -4.25 5.76 -37.65
CA GLU A 246 -4.81 5.48 -38.98
C GLU A 246 -6.09 6.30 -39.22
N GLU A 247 -6.86 6.59 -38.16
CA GLU A 247 -8.18 7.24 -38.25
C GLU A 247 -8.15 8.80 -38.19
N SER A 248 -7.04 9.43 -37.81
CA SER A 248 -6.97 10.91 -37.65
C SER A 248 -6.00 11.58 -38.63
N GLU A 249 -6.52 12.40 -39.56
CA GLU A 249 -5.71 13.29 -40.42
C GLU A 249 -5.16 14.53 -39.68
N ARG A 250 -5.54 14.77 -38.41
CA ARG A 250 -5.11 15.96 -37.66
C ARG A 250 -3.97 15.69 -36.69
N GLN A 251 -2.93 16.49 -36.86
CA GLN A 251 -1.73 16.67 -36.06
C GLN A 251 -1.95 16.51 -34.55
N ILE A 252 -1.55 15.37 -34.01
CA ILE A 252 -1.17 15.26 -32.60
C ILE A 252 0.29 14.82 -32.62
N HIS A 253 1.17 15.54 -31.90
CA HIS A 253 2.58 15.17 -31.70
C HIS A 253 2.79 13.69 -31.28
N ARG A 254 1.73 13.02 -30.84
CA ARG A 254 1.63 11.60 -30.47
C ARG A 254 1.65 10.61 -31.64
N CYS A 255 1.41 11.04 -32.89
CA CYS A 255 1.41 10.19 -34.10
C CYS A 255 2.67 10.31 -34.96
N LYS A 256 3.73 10.99 -34.48
CA LYS A 256 5.02 10.98 -35.18
C LYS A 256 5.54 9.54 -35.31
N GLU A 257 6.21 9.21 -36.41
CA GLU A 257 6.62 7.85 -36.77
C GLU A 257 7.83 7.30 -35.97
N TYR A 258 7.73 7.26 -34.65
CA TYR A 258 8.75 6.70 -33.75
C TYR A 258 8.26 5.41 -33.07
N PRO A 259 9.15 4.55 -32.55
CA PRO A 259 8.75 3.46 -31.66
C PRO A 259 7.91 4.02 -30.47
N GLY A 260 6.66 3.53 -30.35
CA GLY A 260 5.79 3.79 -29.18
C GLY A 260 4.90 5.02 -29.29
N ARG A 261 5.10 5.79 -30.34
CA ARG A 261 4.29 6.95 -30.73
C ARG A 261 3.79 6.69 -32.15
N GLY A 262 2.48 6.61 -32.31
CA GLY A 262 1.81 6.31 -33.58
C GLY A 262 2.09 5.00 -34.30
N LYS A 263 3.06 4.20 -33.85
CA LYS A 263 3.29 2.81 -34.27
C LYS A 263 3.18 1.87 -33.07
N TYR A 264 2.71 0.66 -33.30
CA TYR A 264 2.73 -0.40 -32.28
C TYR A 264 4.18 -0.81 -32.00
N GLU A 265 4.57 -0.73 -30.73
CA GLU A 265 5.83 -1.31 -30.28
C GLU A 265 5.67 -2.78 -29.98
N TYR A 266 6.75 -3.51 -30.26
CA TYR A 266 6.95 -4.85 -29.78
C TYR A 266 8.04 -4.86 -28.72
N ARG A 267 7.65 -5.13 -27.49
CA ARG A 267 8.51 -5.80 -26.51
C ARG A 267 7.77 -7.08 -26.14
N ARG A 268 8.47 -8.20 -25.99
CA ARG A 268 7.91 -9.48 -25.52
C ARG A 268 7.33 -9.27 -24.11
N ARG A 269 6.13 -8.72 -24.03
CA ARG A 269 5.47 -8.34 -22.78
C ARG A 269 4.26 -9.22 -22.61
N ILE A 270 4.31 -9.99 -21.54
CA ILE A 270 3.11 -10.63 -20.99
C ILE A 270 2.18 -9.49 -20.58
N PHE A 271 0.88 -9.62 -20.87
CA PHE A 271 -0.15 -8.68 -20.44
C PHE A 271 0.09 -8.27 -18.97
N PRO A 272 0.00 -6.97 -18.62
CA PRO A 272 0.23 -6.53 -17.26
C PRO A 272 -0.65 -7.27 -16.25
N LYS A 273 -0.04 -7.81 -15.20
CA LYS A 273 -0.79 -8.53 -14.17
C LYS A 273 -1.83 -7.62 -13.52
N VAL A 274 -3.02 -8.15 -13.30
CA VAL A 274 -4.10 -7.45 -12.59
C VAL A 274 -4.10 -7.90 -11.13
N TYR A 275 -4.07 -6.93 -10.21
CA TYR A 275 -4.07 -7.18 -8.77
C TYR A 275 -5.44 -6.83 -8.18
N SER A 276 -5.99 -7.70 -7.34
CA SER A 276 -7.25 -7.42 -6.63
C SER A 276 -7.00 -6.54 -5.40
N GLU A 277 -7.84 -5.55 -5.16
CA GLU A 277 -7.84 -4.77 -3.91
C GLU A 277 -8.75 -5.39 -2.85
N LYS A 278 -8.22 -6.35 -2.11
CA LYS A 278 -8.80 -6.95 -0.91
C LYS A 278 -8.72 -6.01 0.30
N ILE A 279 -9.78 -6.05 1.10
CA ILE A 279 -9.86 -5.47 2.44
C ILE A 279 -10.48 -6.53 3.37
N MET A 280 -10.01 -6.55 4.61
CA MET A 280 -10.54 -7.41 5.66
C MET A 280 -11.37 -6.54 6.60
N GLU A 281 -12.68 -6.78 6.63
CA GLU A 281 -13.64 -5.94 7.36
C GLU A 281 -14.24 -6.72 8.54
N PRO A 282 -13.95 -6.35 9.80
CA PRO A 282 -14.64 -6.91 10.94
C PRO A 282 -16.11 -6.48 10.94
N SER A 283 -16.99 -7.29 11.52
CA SER A 283 -18.41 -6.96 11.62
C SER A 283 -18.63 -5.69 12.45
N SER A 284 -19.70 -4.95 12.15
CA SER A 284 -20.03 -3.71 12.87
C SER A 284 -20.34 -3.93 14.36
N LEU A 285 -20.67 -5.17 14.75
CA LEU A 285 -20.88 -5.55 16.15
C LEU A 285 -19.59 -5.41 16.98
N VAL A 286 -18.43 -5.62 16.36
CA VAL A 286 -17.12 -5.51 17.02
C VAL A 286 -16.90 -4.12 17.60
N LEU A 287 -17.28 -3.07 16.86
CA LEU A 287 -17.13 -1.69 17.32
C LEU A 287 -17.96 -1.37 18.56
N ARG A 288 -19.13 -2.00 18.71
CA ARG A 288 -19.99 -1.83 19.90
C ARG A 288 -19.39 -2.50 21.13
N GLU A 289 -18.74 -3.65 20.95
CA GLU A 289 -18.07 -4.33 22.06
C GLU A 289 -16.77 -3.62 22.46
N VAL A 290 -16.00 -3.12 21.48
CA VAL A 290 -14.81 -2.29 21.71
C VAL A 290 -15.14 -1.08 22.58
N ASP A 291 -16.21 -0.33 22.26
CA ASP A 291 -16.60 0.87 23.01
C ASP A 291 -16.83 0.62 24.51
N LYS A 292 -17.36 -0.56 24.88
CA LYS A 292 -17.62 -0.93 26.28
C LYS A 292 -16.35 -1.21 27.08
N VAL A 293 -15.34 -1.77 26.43
CA VAL A 293 -14.11 -2.24 27.08
C VAL A 293 -12.91 -1.32 26.88
N TYR A 294 -13.03 -0.34 25.97
CA TYR A 294 -11.94 0.53 25.57
C TYR A 294 -11.35 1.35 26.73
N THR A 295 -10.02 1.48 26.72
CA THR A 295 -9.23 2.27 27.66
C THR A 295 -8.09 2.97 26.94
N LEU A 296 -7.76 4.21 27.33
CA LEU A 296 -6.59 4.92 26.81
C LEU A 296 -5.27 4.28 27.29
N PRO A 297 -4.20 4.18 26.47
CA PRO A 297 -4.08 4.67 25.08
C PRO A 297 -4.63 3.71 24.02
N TYR A 298 -4.76 2.44 24.36
CA TYR A 298 -5.32 1.40 23.51
C TYR A 298 -5.81 0.23 24.36
N THR A 299 -6.60 -0.65 23.75
CA THR A 299 -7.05 -1.91 24.34
C THR A 299 -6.63 -3.07 23.44
N LEU A 300 -5.95 -4.06 24.03
CA LEU A 300 -5.60 -5.32 23.38
C LEU A 300 -6.69 -6.35 23.70
N LEU A 301 -7.24 -7.00 22.67
CA LEU A 301 -8.40 -7.87 22.74
C LEU A 301 -8.10 -9.21 22.08
N LEU A 302 -8.33 -10.30 22.79
CA LEU A 302 -8.47 -11.62 22.19
C LEU A 302 -9.95 -11.89 22.01
N ALA A 303 -10.38 -12.13 20.78
CA ALA A 303 -11.77 -12.45 20.45
C ALA A 303 -11.88 -13.87 19.90
N ASP A 304 -12.78 -14.64 20.50
CA ASP A 304 -13.22 -15.91 19.96
C ASP A 304 -14.43 -15.64 19.03
N ASN A 305 -14.55 -16.35 17.91
CA ASN A 305 -15.70 -16.22 17.00
C ASN A 305 -16.00 -14.84 16.37
N LEU A 306 -14.99 -13.97 16.23
CA LEU A 306 -15.05 -12.71 15.49
C LEU A 306 -15.64 -12.89 14.08
N GLY A 307 -16.74 -12.21 13.77
CA GLY A 307 -17.27 -12.12 12.42
C GLY A 307 -16.40 -11.21 11.54
N ILE A 308 -15.74 -11.75 10.53
CA ILE A 308 -14.90 -11.01 9.57
C ILE A 308 -15.30 -11.36 8.13
N SER A 309 -15.19 -10.40 7.21
CA SER A 309 -15.38 -10.63 5.78
C SER A 309 -14.15 -10.19 5.00
N LYS A 310 -13.73 -11.02 4.05
CA LYS A 310 -12.80 -10.61 2.97
C LYS A 310 -13.59 -10.03 1.82
N ASP A 311 -13.25 -8.81 1.42
CA ASP A 311 -13.92 -8.10 0.34
C ASP A 311 -12.90 -7.61 -0.69
N VAL A 312 -13.14 -7.81 -1.98
CA VAL A 312 -12.47 -7.10 -3.08
C VAL A 312 -13.25 -5.81 -3.37
N ARG A 313 -12.63 -4.65 -3.15
CA ARG A 313 -13.20 -3.32 -3.42
C ARG A 313 -12.87 -2.79 -4.81
N GLY A 314 -11.88 -3.36 -5.48
CA GLY A 314 -11.34 -2.84 -6.73
C GLY A 314 -10.27 -3.74 -7.34
N PHE A 315 -9.69 -3.27 -8.44
CA PHE A 315 -8.55 -3.90 -9.10
C PHE A 315 -7.53 -2.85 -9.53
N VAL A 316 -6.26 -3.24 -9.58
CA VAL A 316 -5.16 -2.41 -10.02
C VAL A 316 -4.47 -3.05 -11.21
N ILE A 317 -4.20 -2.26 -12.25
CA ILE A 317 -3.40 -2.67 -13.40
C ILE A 317 -2.20 -1.74 -13.57
N TYR A 318 -1.00 -2.31 -13.66
CA TYR A 318 0.24 -1.56 -13.85
C TYR A 318 0.69 -1.60 -15.30
N PHE A 319 0.36 -0.57 -16.07
CA PHE A 319 0.88 -0.45 -17.43
C PHE A 319 2.27 0.14 -17.39
N ASP A 320 3.23 -0.53 -18.03
CA ASP A 320 4.63 -0.12 -18.01
C ASP A 320 4.82 1.36 -18.34
N LYS A 321 4.09 1.87 -19.35
CA LYS A 321 4.24 3.22 -19.92
C LYS A 321 3.19 4.24 -19.46
N VAL A 322 1.98 3.79 -19.10
CA VAL A 322 0.90 4.68 -18.62
C VAL A 322 0.91 4.82 -17.09
N GLY A 323 1.51 3.87 -16.37
CA GLY A 323 1.44 3.77 -14.90
C GLY A 323 0.24 2.96 -14.41
N LYS A 324 -0.14 3.17 -13.15
CA LYS A 324 -1.25 2.49 -12.49
C LYS A 324 -2.61 2.98 -12.99
N ILE A 325 -3.55 2.06 -13.22
CA ILE A 325 -4.99 2.33 -13.25
C ILE A 325 -5.63 1.65 -12.04
N GLU A 326 -6.47 2.38 -11.33
CA GLU A 326 -7.35 1.85 -10.29
C GLU A 326 -8.75 1.67 -10.85
N LEU A 327 -9.32 0.49 -10.60
CA LEU A 327 -10.65 0.09 -11.04
C LEU A 327 -11.52 -0.11 -9.80
N ASN A 328 -12.24 0.94 -9.42
CA ASN A 328 -13.06 0.96 -8.21
C ASN A 328 -14.42 0.31 -8.47
N LEU A 329 -14.77 -0.67 -7.65
CA LEU A 329 -16.07 -1.34 -7.75
C LEU A 329 -17.18 -0.49 -7.10
N GLU A 330 -18.33 -0.43 -7.77
CA GLU A 330 -19.55 0.15 -7.18
C GLU A 330 -20.11 -0.76 -6.07
N LYS A 331 -19.95 -2.09 -6.22
CA LYS A 331 -20.28 -3.12 -5.22
C LYS A 331 -19.07 -4.01 -4.96
N LYS A 332 -18.73 -4.23 -3.68
CA LYS A 332 -17.58 -5.09 -3.31
C LYS A 332 -17.87 -6.55 -3.62
N ILE A 333 -16.91 -7.34 -4.09
CA ILE A 333 -17.06 -8.80 -4.16
C ILE A 333 -16.62 -9.38 -2.81
N SER A 334 -17.47 -10.15 -2.13
CA SER A 334 -17.27 -10.53 -0.72
C SER A 334 -17.34 -12.03 -0.50
N THR A 335 -16.61 -12.47 0.52
CA THR A 335 -16.73 -13.80 1.15
C THR A 335 -17.98 -13.96 2.04
N GLY A 336 -18.71 -12.86 2.29
CA GLY A 336 -19.64 -12.79 3.41
C GLY A 336 -18.91 -12.79 4.76
N TYR A 337 -19.66 -12.65 5.86
CA TYR A 337 -19.07 -12.76 7.20
C TYR A 337 -18.89 -14.23 7.57
N PHE A 338 -17.67 -14.61 7.95
CA PHE A 338 -17.38 -15.87 8.62
C PHE A 338 -16.82 -15.60 10.01
N SER A 339 -17.03 -16.55 10.92
CA SER A 339 -16.57 -16.46 12.31
C SER A 339 -15.17 -17.05 12.44
N THR A 340 -14.28 -16.38 13.19
CA THR A 340 -12.88 -16.80 13.41
C THR A 340 -12.30 -16.22 14.70
N ASN A 341 -11.14 -16.68 15.16
CA ASN A 341 -10.47 -16.06 16.30
C ASN A 341 -9.57 -14.91 15.84
N SER A 342 -9.32 -13.95 16.73
CA SER A 342 -8.52 -12.79 16.43
C SER A 342 -7.82 -12.21 17.65
N LEU A 343 -6.61 -11.68 17.44
CA LEU A 343 -5.92 -10.79 18.36
C LEU A 343 -5.98 -9.37 17.78
N MET A 344 -6.58 -8.44 18.51
CA MET A 344 -6.92 -7.10 18.02
C MET A 344 -6.41 -6.02 18.95
N ILE A 345 -6.11 -4.86 18.37
CA ILE A 345 -5.83 -3.62 19.07
C ILE A 345 -6.87 -2.60 18.63
N ALA A 346 -7.44 -1.91 19.61
CA ALA A 346 -8.29 -0.76 19.37
C ALA A 346 -7.69 0.51 20.00
N PHE A 347 -7.67 1.63 19.27
CA PHE A 347 -7.33 2.95 19.80
C PHE A 347 -8.23 4.04 19.23
N ASP A 348 -8.45 5.11 20.01
CA ASP A 348 -9.30 6.24 19.63
C ASP A 348 -8.71 6.95 18.41
N SER A 349 -9.53 7.13 17.37
CA SER A 349 -9.11 7.75 16.11
C SER A 349 -8.58 9.17 16.29
N LYS A 350 -9.01 9.88 17.34
CA LYS A 350 -8.54 11.24 17.67
C LYS A 350 -7.08 11.28 18.10
N LEU A 351 -6.52 10.18 18.60
CA LEU A 351 -5.10 10.11 18.97
C LEU A 351 -4.18 10.38 17.78
N VAL A 352 -4.62 10.03 16.56
CA VAL A 352 -3.84 10.30 15.35
C VAL A 352 -3.81 11.79 15.03
N GLY A 353 -4.93 12.50 15.13
CA GLY A 353 -4.98 13.96 14.97
C GLY A 353 -4.09 14.68 15.99
N ILE A 354 -4.16 14.29 17.27
CA ILE A 354 -3.29 14.82 18.32
C ILE A 354 -1.81 14.54 18.01
N PHE A 355 -1.49 13.33 17.55
CA PHE A 355 -0.13 12.95 17.19
C PHE A 355 0.42 13.76 16.00
N ILE A 356 -0.37 14.01 14.96
CA ILE A 356 0.05 14.84 13.82
C ILE A 356 0.39 16.25 14.27
N ASN A 357 -0.46 16.86 15.10
CA ASN A 357 -0.20 18.19 15.66
C ASN A 357 1.06 18.18 16.54
N LEU A 358 1.27 17.13 17.33
CA LEU A 358 2.48 16.95 18.12
C LEU A 358 3.73 16.83 17.22
N LEU A 359 3.67 16.11 16.11
CA LEU A 359 4.77 16.07 15.13
C LEU A 359 5.06 17.47 14.56
N LYS A 360 4.02 18.27 14.25
CA LYS A 360 4.13 19.64 13.73
C LYS A 360 4.92 20.54 14.70
N GLU A 361 4.67 20.42 16.00
CA GLU A 361 5.35 21.20 17.05
C GLU A 361 6.76 20.69 17.37
N ASN A 362 7.06 19.42 17.11
CA ASN A 362 8.34 18.77 17.47
C ASN A 362 9.32 18.61 16.30
N ARG A 363 9.24 19.46 15.27
CA ARG A 363 10.10 19.34 14.07
C ARG A 363 11.60 19.28 14.37
N ALA A 364 12.06 19.95 15.42
CA ALA A 364 13.47 19.96 15.83
C ALA A 364 13.86 18.79 16.77
N ASN A 365 12.90 18.14 17.41
CA ASN A 365 13.14 17.13 18.44
C ASN A 365 12.90 15.68 17.98
N MET A 366 12.13 15.53 16.88
CA MET A 366 11.75 14.24 16.30
C MET A 366 12.24 14.14 14.86
N LEU A 367 13.38 13.48 14.68
CA LEU A 367 14.10 13.43 13.42
C LEU A 367 14.29 11.99 12.93
N ILE A 368 14.28 11.82 11.62
CA ILE A 368 14.81 10.62 10.94
C ILE A 368 16.15 10.95 10.30
N LYS A 369 17.12 10.03 10.38
CA LYS A 369 18.34 10.09 9.57
C LYS A 369 18.18 9.27 8.31
N VAL A 370 18.47 9.88 7.17
CA VAL A 370 18.37 9.26 5.84
C VAL A 370 19.69 9.45 5.10
N LYS A 371 20.11 8.44 4.33
CA LYS A 371 21.30 8.49 3.49
C LYS A 371 20.91 8.76 2.04
N ILE A 372 21.62 9.66 1.38
CA ILE A 372 21.43 10.06 -0.01
C ILE A 372 22.76 9.87 -0.75
N GLY A 373 22.78 8.89 -1.65
CA GLY A 373 24.01 8.38 -2.25
C GLY A 373 25.01 7.88 -1.20
N HIS A 374 26.27 7.75 -1.62
CA HIS A 374 27.31 7.11 -0.79
C HIS A 374 27.98 8.02 0.27
N LYS A 375 27.68 9.33 0.30
CA LYS A 375 28.45 10.29 1.13
C LYS A 375 27.62 11.27 1.96
N LYS A 376 26.31 11.40 1.73
CA LYS A 376 25.49 12.44 2.38
C LYS A 376 24.45 11.82 3.30
N GLU A 377 24.51 12.17 4.57
CA GLU A 377 23.44 11.95 5.53
C GLU A 377 22.63 13.24 5.69
N ALA A 378 21.30 13.12 5.68
CA ALA A 378 20.38 14.20 5.98
C ALA A 378 19.52 13.83 7.19
N SER A 379 19.24 14.81 8.05
CA SER A 379 18.25 14.68 9.12
C SER A 379 16.99 15.43 8.74
N LEU A 380 15.85 14.75 8.76
CA LEU A 380 14.55 15.31 8.39
C LEU A 380 13.56 15.21 9.54
N PRO A 381 12.72 16.23 9.78
CA PRO A 381 11.61 16.13 10.73
C PRO A 381 10.62 15.03 10.35
N LEU A 382 10.15 14.26 11.33
CA LEU A 382 9.13 13.22 11.08
C LEU A 382 7.82 13.78 10.52
N TYR A 383 7.43 15.01 10.90
CA TYR A 383 6.28 15.70 10.29
C TYR A 383 6.47 15.91 8.78
N ASN A 384 7.65 16.37 8.38
CA ASN A 384 7.97 16.57 6.96
C ASN A 384 7.98 15.26 6.19
N VAL A 385 8.41 14.17 6.83
CA VAL A 385 8.36 12.84 6.24
C VAL A 385 6.92 12.37 6.01
N LEU A 386 6.02 12.58 7.00
CA LEU A 386 4.59 12.30 6.85
C LEU A 386 3.98 13.11 5.69
N VAL A 387 4.24 14.42 5.65
CA VAL A 387 3.73 15.29 4.57
C VAL A 387 4.31 14.91 3.22
N SER A 388 5.61 14.56 3.15
CA SER A 388 6.24 14.06 1.93
C SER A 388 5.53 12.80 1.43
N LYS A 389 5.28 11.83 2.33
CA LYS A 389 4.56 10.59 1.97
C LYS A 389 3.15 10.89 1.45
N TYR A 390 2.45 11.85 2.06
CA TYR A 390 1.13 12.30 1.59
C TYR A 390 1.18 12.99 0.22
N LEU A 391 2.15 13.87 -0.02
CA LEU A 391 2.35 14.51 -1.32
C LEU A 391 2.66 13.49 -2.41
N TRP A 392 3.56 12.53 -2.15
CA TRP A 392 3.89 11.49 -3.09
C TRP A 392 2.74 10.51 -3.33
N TYR A 393 1.93 10.22 -2.30
CA TYR A 393 0.67 9.51 -2.46
C TYR A 393 -0.27 10.24 -3.44
N LYS A 394 -0.40 11.56 -3.30
CA LYS A 394 -1.18 12.39 -4.25
C LYS A 394 -0.58 12.39 -5.66
N VAL A 395 0.75 12.42 -5.79
CA VAL A 395 1.43 12.31 -7.10
C VAL A 395 1.19 10.94 -7.74
N PHE A 396 1.31 9.88 -6.94
CA PHE A 396 1.07 8.51 -7.37
C PHE A 396 -0.39 8.31 -7.85
N ASN A 397 -1.35 8.93 -7.15
CA ASN A 397 -2.76 8.94 -7.52
C ASN A 397 -3.12 9.96 -8.62
N ARG A 398 -2.11 10.68 -9.16
CA ARG A 398 -2.26 11.71 -10.20
C ARG A 398 -3.16 12.90 -9.81
N GLU A 399 -3.28 13.16 -8.51
CA GLU A 399 -3.89 14.40 -8.00
C GLU A 399 -2.92 15.58 -8.14
N LEU A 400 -1.61 15.28 -8.09
CA LEU A 400 -0.51 16.22 -8.27
C LEU A 400 0.46 15.71 -9.35
N ASN A 401 1.14 16.64 -10.01
CA ASN A 401 2.17 16.39 -11.00
C ASN A 401 3.45 17.14 -10.64
N PRO A 402 4.59 16.49 -10.37
CA PRO A 402 5.87 17.18 -10.27
C PRO A 402 6.16 17.94 -11.57
N SER A 403 6.49 19.22 -11.43
CA SER A 403 6.95 20.12 -12.49
C SER A 403 8.48 20.10 -12.53
N ILE A 404 9.06 19.74 -13.68
CA ILE A 404 10.52 19.68 -13.87
C ILE A 404 10.95 20.85 -14.76
N GLU A 405 11.86 21.66 -14.24
CA GLU A 405 12.40 22.86 -14.90
C GLU A 405 13.92 22.79 -14.93
N VAL A 406 14.52 23.33 -15.98
CA VAL A 406 15.97 23.53 -16.05
C VAL A 406 16.28 24.89 -15.44
N ASP A 407 17.00 24.89 -14.32
CA ASP A 407 17.58 26.10 -13.76
C ASP A 407 18.64 26.62 -14.72
N ARG A 408 18.33 27.68 -15.46
CA ARG A 408 19.24 28.25 -16.46
C ARG A 408 20.49 28.90 -15.84
N GLN A 409 20.46 29.28 -14.57
CA GLN A 409 21.63 29.88 -13.90
C GLN A 409 22.64 28.81 -13.47
N GLN A 410 22.14 27.68 -12.98
CA GLN A 410 22.99 26.57 -12.53
C GLN A 410 23.19 25.52 -13.63
N ASN A 411 22.46 25.63 -14.73
CA ASN A 411 22.31 24.64 -15.79
C ASN A 411 22.12 23.25 -15.18
N GLN A 412 21.02 23.08 -14.44
CA GLN A 412 20.64 21.82 -13.78
C GLN A 412 19.12 21.70 -13.76
N PRO A 413 18.54 20.54 -14.09
CA PRO A 413 17.12 20.33 -13.87
C PRO A 413 16.83 20.14 -12.39
N LYS A 414 15.72 20.72 -11.97
CA LYS A 414 15.18 20.63 -10.62
C LYS A 414 13.69 20.39 -10.71
N ILE A 415 13.13 19.85 -9.64
CA ILE A 415 11.67 19.92 -9.49
C ILE A 415 11.39 21.35 -9.03
N SER A 416 10.55 22.08 -9.76
CA SER A 416 10.16 23.45 -9.39
C SER A 416 8.94 23.47 -8.47
N GLY A 417 8.16 22.38 -8.46
CA GLY A 417 6.97 22.27 -7.64
C GLY A 417 6.05 21.11 -8.03
N PHE A 418 4.81 21.16 -7.54
CA PHE A 418 3.72 20.25 -7.90
C PHE A 418 2.56 21.03 -8.50
N SER A 419 2.06 20.61 -9.67
CA SER A 419 0.86 21.15 -10.30
C SER A 419 -0.32 20.19 -10.12
N GLY A 420 -1.43 20.69 -9.56
CA GLY A 420 -2.70 19.98 -9.45
C GLY A 420 -3.81 20.71 -10.21
N LYS A 421 -5.01 20.12 -10.25
CA LYS A 421 -6.16 20.69 -10.99
C LYS A 421 -6.47 22.16 -10.65
N ASN A 422 -6.23 22.58 -9.40
CA ASN A 422 -6.55 23.92 -8.90
C ASN A 422 -5.41 24.61 -8.11
N LYS A 423 -4.22 24.00 -7.97
CA LYS A 423 -3.15 24.53 -7.11
C LYS A 423 -1.78 24.26 -7.72
N LEU A 424 -0.90 25.26 -7.72
CA LEU A 424 0.51 25.13 -8.01
C LEU A 424 1.27 25.27 -6.68
N LEU A 425 2.05 24.27 -6.31
CA LEU A 425 2.85 24.24 -5.09
C LEU A 425 4.32 24.39 -5.50
N ASN A 426 4.91 25.57 -5.34
CA ASN A 426 6.35 25.74 -5.61
C ASN A 426 7.17 25.01 -4.53
N LEU A 427 8.28 24.37 -4.91
CA LEU A 427 9.17 23.69 -3.96
C LEU A 427 9.87 24.66 -3.01
N ASN A 428 10.13 25.90 -3.43
CA ASN A 428 10.64 26.95 -2.55
C ASN A 428 9.59 27.40 -1.52
N ASP A 429 8.31 27.23 -1.84
CA ASP A 429 7.18 27.54 -0.95
C ASP A 429 6.69 26.28 -0.22
N ILE A 430 7.36 25.13 -0.36
CA ILE A 430 6.84 23.88 0.19
C ILE A 430 6.90 23.86 1.71
N GLU A 431 7.88 24.54 2.31
CA GLU A 431 7.92 24.73 3.76
C GLU A 431 6.70 25.54 4.22
N LYS A 432 6.38 26.60 3.48
CA LYS A 432 5.17 27.39 3.70
C LYS A 432 3.91 26.54 3.48
N PHE A 433 3.85 25.67 2.49
CA PHE A 433 2.74 24.74 2.31
C PHE A 433 2.63 23.71 3.45
N ILE A 434 3.75 23.15 3.90
CA ILE A 434 3.82 22.24 5.05
C ILE A 434 3.31 22.95 6.32
N GLU A 435 3.54 24.26 6.42
CA GLU A 435 3.02 25.14 7.47
C GLU A 435 1.53 25.50 7.29
N GLU A 436 1.08 25.68 6.04
CA GLU A 436 -0.26 26.13 5.62
C GLU A 436 -1.25 24.99 5.29
N LEU A 437 -0.94 23.73 5.65
CA LEU A 437 -1.87 22.59 5.53
C LEU A 437 -3.14 22.72 6.41
N ASP A 438 -3.36 23.88 7.03
CA ASP A 438 -4.45 24.21 7.94
C ASP A 438 -5.78 24.50 7.21
N GLU A 439 -5.83 24.44 5.87
CA GLU A 439 -7.09 24.35 5.14
C GLU A 439 -7.87 23.11 5.63
N LYS A 440 -9.05 23.32 6.21
CA LYS A 440 -9.82 22.26 6.89
C LYS A 440 -9.94 20.95 6.10
N SER A 441 -10.19 21.03 4.79
CA SER A 441 -10.31 19.84 3.93
C SER A 441 -8.99 19.09 3.72
N GLU A 442 -7.87 19.80 3.64
CA GLU A 442 -6.55 19.17 3.45
C GLU A 442 -6.03 18.57 4.75
N SER A 443 -6.29 19.24 5.88
CA SER A 443 -6.01 18.72 7.22
C SER A 443 -6.77 17.41 7.48
N GLU A 444 -8.08 17.36 7.17
CA GLU A 444 -8.89 16.14 7.30
C GLU A 444 -8.39 15.00 6.38
N ASN A 445 -7.95 15.32 5.15
CA ASN A 445 -7.39 14.33 4.23
C ASN A 445 -6.03 13.79 4.70
N LEU A 446 -5.14 14.64 5.22
CA LEU A 446 -3.87 14.23 5.80
C LEU A 446 -4.10 13.36 7.03
N GLU A 447 -5.04 13.72 7.90
CA GLU A 447 -5.39 12.92 9.07
C GLU A 447 -5.90 11.54 8.67
N ARG A 448 -6.82 11.46 7.71
CA ARG A 448 -7.31 10.17 7.18
C ARG A 448 -6.15 9.33 6.65
N PHE A 449 -5.24 9.92 5.87
CA PHE A 449 -4.06 9.25 5.35
C PHE A 449 -3.15 8.73 6.48
N ALA A 450 -2.87 9.56 7.50
CA ALA A 450 -2.04 9.16 8.64
C ALA A 450 -2.66 8.02 9.46
N ARG A 451 -3.99 8.04 9.68
CA ARG A 451 -4.71 6.96 10.38
C ARG A 451 -4.51 5.64 9.65
N GLU A 452 -4.63 5.68 8.34
CA GLU A 452 -4.45 4.56 7.44
C GLU A 452 -3.00 4.03 7.47
N VAL A 453 -1.99 4.90 7.34
CA VAL A 453 -0.56 4.53 7.41
C VAL A 453 -0.22 3.89 8.76
N ILE A 454 -0.59 4.52 9.88
CA ILE A 454 -0.28 4.01 11.22
C ILE A 454 -0.98 2.66 11.45
N ALA A 455 -2.27 2.54 11.12
CA ALA A 455 -3.04 1.33 11.33
C ALA A 455 -2.49 0.15 10.51
N HIS A 456 -2.23 0.38 9.22
CA HIS A 456 -1.67 -0.67 8.38
C HIS A 456 -0.28 -1.09 8.86
N THR A 457 0.61 -0.13 9.16
CA THR A 457 1.97 -0.44 9.61
C THR A 457 1.96 -1.23 10.92
N LEU A 458 1.09 -0.87 11.86
CA LEU A 458 0.98 -1.58 13.13
C LEU A 458 0.40 -3.00 12.94
N ALA A 459 -0.64 -3.16 12.12
CA ALA A 459 -1.18 -4.49 11.79
C ALA A 459 -0.12 -5.39 11.16
N HIS A 460 0.70 -4.82 10.26
CA HIS A 460 1.80 -5.50 9.63
C HIS A 460 2.89 -5.94 10.63
N VAL A 461 3.29 -5.04 11.55
CA VAL A 461 4.27 -5.37 12.59
C VAL A 461 3.79 -6.50 13.50
N ILE A 462 2.51 -6.50 13.88
CA ILE A 462 1.90 -7.57 14.69
C ILE A 462 1.92 -8.89 13.93
N TYR A 463 1.54 -8.87 12.65
CA TYR A 463 1.56 -10.04 11.79
C TYR A 463 2.97 -10.63 11.66
N VAL A 464 3.97 -9.82 11.28
CA VAL A 464 5.37 -10.27 11.14
C VAL A 464 5.89 -10.85 12.45
N SER A 465 5.61 -10.20 13.58
CA SER A 465 6.03 -10.71 14.89
C SER A 465 5.39 -12.07 15.20
N SER A 466 4.09 -12.20 14.94
CA SER A 466 3.32 -13.41 15.19
C SER A 466 3.85 -14.58 14.37
N ILE A 467 4.12 -14.36 13.08
CA ILE A 467 4.68 -15.39 12.19
C ILE A 467 6.10 -15.77 12.57
N ARG A 468 6.93 -14.84 13.08
CA ARG A 468 8.28 -15.19 13.55
C ARG A 468 8.29 -16.08 14.78
N ARG A 469 7.34 -15.86 15.68
CA ARG A 469 7.21 -16.66 16.90
C ARG A 469 6.55 -18.01 16.63
N LEU A 470 5.62 -18.04 15.68
CA LEU A 470 4.88 -19.25 15.31
C LEU A 470 4.91 -19.48 13.78
N PRO A 471 6.07 -19.82 13.17
CA PRO A 471 6.20 -19.91 11.71
C PRO A 471 5.26 -20.92 11.06
N GLU A 472 4.89 -21.97 11.79
CA GLU A 472 3.98 -23.02 11.30
C GLU A 472 2.57 -22.51 10.96
N VAL A 473 2.13 -21.38 11.55
CA VAL A 473 0.79 -20.82 11.28
C VAL A 473 0.79 -19.75 10.18
N GLN A 474 1.93 -19.48 9.52
CA GLN A 474 2.06 -18.44 8.48
C GLN A 474 0.97 -18.47 7.42
N ASN A 475 0.58 -19.66 6.96
CA ASN A 475 -0.43 -19.80 5.90
C ASN A 475 -1.88 -19.72 6.42
N TYR A 476 -2.07 -19.57 7.73
CA TYR A 476 -3.37 -19.65 8.40
C TYR A 476 -3.67 -18.46 9.30
N VAL A 477 -2.79 -17.47 9.34
CA VAL A 477 -3.04 -16.19 9.99
C VAL A 477 -2.97 -15.13 8.90
N ASP A 478 -3.82 -14.13 9.02
CA ASP A 478 -3.79 -12.95 8.17
C ASP A 478 -4.05 -11.72 9.05
N TYR A 479 -3.90 -10.52 8.51
CA TYR A 479 -4.08 -9.29 9.26
C TYR A 479 -5.21 -8.44 8.70
N PHE A 480 -5.73 -7.55 9.54
CA PHE A 480 -6.75 -6.60 9.15
C PHE A 480 -6.54 -5.27 9.87
N TYR A 481 -7.11 -4.23 9.29
CA TYR A 481 -7.23 -2.93 9.93
C TYR A 481 -8.48 -2.22 9.41
N ASN A 482 -9.12 -1.47 10.29
CA ASN A 482 -10.29 -0.67 10.01
C ASN A 482 -10.11 0.70 10.69
N THR A 483 -10.05 1.74 9.88
CA THR A 483 -9.87 3.13 10.32
C THR A 483 -11.18 3.92 10.32
N ARG A 484 -12.32 3.27 10.05
CA ARG A 484 -13.63 3.90 9.96
C ARG A 484 -14.33 3.90 11.31
N GLY A 485 -14.82 5.07 11.71
CA GLY A 485 -15.56 5.26 12.96
C GLY A 485 -14.72 5.90 14.06
N PRO A 486 -15.18 5.86 15.32
CA PRO A 486 -14.50 6.51 16.44
C PRO A 486 -13.21 5.80 16.85
N TYR A 487 -13.09 4.51 16.55
CA TYR A 487 -11.94 3.67 16.88
C TYR A 487 -11.25 3.16 15.61
N ILE A 488 -9.93 3.13 15.66
CA ILE A 488 -9.12 2.34 14.75
C ILE A 488 -9.01 0.95 15.37
N VAL A 489 -9.43 -0.09 14.63
CA VAL A 489 -9.36 -1.49 15.06
C VAL A 489 -8.50 -2.26 14.07
N LEU A 490 -7.48 -2.95 14.56
CA LEU A 490 -6.53 -3.68 13.74
C LEU A 490 -6.02 -4.92 14.44
N GLY A 491 -5.37 -5.82 13.71
CA GLY A 491 -4.71 -6.97 14.32
C GLY A 491 -4.59 -8.14 13.36
N ILE A 492 -4.53 -9.34 13.94
CA ILE A 492 -4.44 -10.59 13.19
C ILE A 492 -5.68 -11.45 13.44
N PHE A 493 -6.04 -12.28 12.47
CA PHE A 493 -7.12 -13.24 12.58
C PHE A 493 -6.72 -14.58 11.98
N GLU A 494 -7.36 -15.64 12.45
CA GLU A 494 -7.18 -16.96 11.88
C GLU A 494 -7.91 -17.06 10.53
N ASN A 495 -7.16 -17.40 9.50
CA ASN A 495 -7.67 -17.67 8.16
C ASN A 495 -8.27 -19.09 8.07
N THR A 496 -8.97 -19.53 9.12
CA THR A 496 -9.64 -20.84 9.23
C THR A 496 -11.06 -20.68 9.76
N LYS A 497 -11.96 -21.58 9.36
CA LYS A 497 -13.35 -21.54 9.80
C LYS A 497 -13.43 -21.72 11.32
N GLY A 498 -14.10 -20.80 12.02
CA GLY A 498 -14.30 -20.88 13.47
C GLY A 498 -13.01 -20.81 14.29
N GLY A 499 -11.90 -20.38 13.69
CA GLY A 499 -10.60 -20.33 14.37
C GLY A 499 -10.16 -21.69 14.93
N MET A 500 -10.31 -22.76 14.14
CA MET A 500 -10.04 -24.12 14.58
C MET A 500 -8.58 -24.37 14.99
N LEU A 501 -7.64 -23.54 14.53
CA LEU A 501 -6.22 -23.67 14.90
C LEU A 501 -5.90 -23.08 16.26
N ARG A 502 -6.75 -22.17 16.77
CA ARG A 502 -6.50 -21.41 18.00
C ARG A 502 -5.15 -20.67 17.98
N ALA A 503 -4.64 -20.35 16.79
CA ALA A 503 -3.39 -19.64 16.60
C ALA A 503 -3.39 -18.28 17.31
N SER A 504 -4.50 -17.52 17.29
CA SER A 504 -4.55 -16.24 18.01
C SER A 504 -4.36 -16.41 19.53
N LYS A 505 -4.86 -17.51 20.09
CA LYS A 505 -4.65 -17.84 21.51
C LYS A 505 -3.20 -18.22 21.78
N GLU A 506 -2.62 -19.12 20.98
CA GLU A 506 -1.21 -19.53 21.18
C GLU A 506 -0.23 -18.37 21.00
N ILE A 507 -0.44 -17.54 19.99
CA ILE A 507 0.33 -16.30 19.80
C ILE A 507 0.21 -15.45 21.07
N THR A 508 -0.99 -15.34 21.65
CA THR A 508 -1.17 -14.63 22.91
C THR A 508 -0.41 -15.31 24.06
N ASP A 509 -0.51 -16.63 24.21
CA ASP A 509 0.16 -17.41 25.27
C ASP A 509 1.71 -17.33 25.19
N GLU A 510 2.27 -17.12 23.99
CA GLU A 510 3.72 -16.84 23.80
C GLU A 510 4.14 -15.48 24.36
N PHE A 511 3.25 -14.49 24.39
CA PHE A 511 3.55 -13.13 24.84
C PHE A 511 2.99 -12.80 26.24
N ALA A 512 1.95 -13.50 26.67
CA ALA A 512 1.14 -13.24 27.86
C ALA A 512 1.15 -14.44 28.82
N GLN A 513 1.15 -14.18 30.12
CA GLN A 513 0.89 -15.20 31.15
C GLN A 513 -0.58 -15.15 31.56
N GLU A 514 -1.14 -16.19 32.19
CA GLU A 514 -2.57 -16.23 32.59
C GLU A 514 -2.98 -15.03 33.47
N GLN A 515 -2.04 -14.48 34.25
CA GLN A 515 -2.21 -13.27 35.07
C GLN A 515 -2.36 -11.96 34.28
N ASP A 516 -2.17 -11.99 32.96
CA ASP A 516 -2.27 -10.81 32.08
C ASP A 516 -3.67 -10.62 31.46
N ILE A 517 -4.66 -11.45 31.81
CA ILE A 517 -6.07 -11.28 31.40
C ILE A 517 -6.78 -10.37 32.39
N ALA A 518 -7.21 -9.20 31.92
CA ALA A 518 -7.74 -8.11 32.75
C ALA A 518 -9.26 -8.22 33.04
N GLU A 519 -10.06 -8.46 32.00
CA GLU A 519 -11.53 -8.50 32.05
C GLU A 519 -12.05 -9.42 30.92
N SER A 520 -13.15 -10.13 31.14
CA SER A 520 -13.87 -10.89 30.09
C SER A 520 -15.27 -10.32 29.90
N SER A 521 -15.61 -9.90 28.68
CA SER A 521 -16.96 -9.47 28.30
C SER A 521 -17.43 -10.25 27.08
N GLY A 522 -18.36 -11.18 27.28
CA GLY A 522 -18.86 -12.04 26.21
C GLY A 522 -17.72 -12.84 25.55
N ASP A 523 -17.60 -12.71 24.22
CA ASP A 523 -16.58 -13.40 23.41
C ASP A 523 -15.21 -12.70 23.40
N PHE A 524 -15.04 -11.60 24.15
CA PHE A 524 -13.81 -10.79 24.17
C PHE A 524 -13.09 -10.87 25.52
N LYS A 525 -11.78 -11.09 25.46
CA LYS A 525 -10.87 -11.08 26.60
C LYS A 525 -9.93 -9.87 26.47
N VAL A 526 -9.94 -8.99 27.45
CA VAL A 526 -9.04 -7.82 27.51
C VAL A 526 -7.70 -8.26 28.07
N LEU A 527 -6.63 -7.95 27.34
CA LEU A 527 -5.26 -8.30 27.70
C LEU A 527 -4.51 -7.08 28.27
N ASN A 528 -3.49 -7.35 29.09
CA ASN A 528 -2.56 -6.34 29.58
C ASN A 528 -1.95 -5.53 28.42
N PRO A 529 -2.10 -4.20 28.37
CA PRO A 529 -1.57 -3.38 27.29
C PRO A 529 -0.08 -3.58 27.00
N ARG A 530 0.74 -3.86 28.03
CA ARG A 530 2.20 -4.06 27.89
C ARG A 530 2.58 -5.29 27.07
N ILE A 531 1.67 -6.22 26.83
CA ILE A 531 1.89 -7.33 25.90
C ILE A 531 2.26 -6.79 24.50
N LEU A 532 1.74 -5.63 24.12
CA LEU A 532 2.05 -5.01 22.85
C LEU A 532 3.54 -4.69 22.70
N GLU A 533 4.23 -4.27 23.75
CA GLU A 533 5.69 -4.02 23.73
C GLU A 533 6.44 -5.28 23.27
N LYS A 534 6.09 -6.45 23.84
CA LYS A 534 6.71 -7.74 23.49
C LYS A 534 6.38 -8.18 22.07
N ILE A 535 5.14 -7.97 21.63
CA ILE A 535 4.73 -8.27 20.25
C ILE A 535 5.55 -7.39 19.29
N ILE A 536 5.65 -6.09 19.56
CA ILE A 536 6.29 -5.15 18.65
C ILE A 536 7.82 -5.34 18.60
N GLU A 537 8.49 -5.61 19.72
CA GLU A 537 9.94 -5.89 19.76
C GLU A 537 10.37 -7.04 18.82
N GLY A 538 9.51 -8.04 18.59
CA GLY A 538 9.76 -9.13 17.63
C GLY A 538 9.43 -8.81 16.17
N GLY A 539 8.56 -7.82 15.94
CA GLY A 539 8.02 -7.45 14.62
C GLY A 539 8.73 -6.28 13.96
N ILE A 540 9.19 -5.30 14.74
CA ILE A 540 9.99 -4.18 14.22
C ILE A 540 11.38 -4.70 13.88
N LEU A 541 11.56 -5.00 12.60
CA LEU A 541 12.87 -5.27 12.05
C LEU A 541 13.77 -4.06 12.23
N ARG A 542 14.97 -4.28 12.81
CA ARG A 542 16.07 -3.34 12.63
C ARG A 542 16.38 -3.28 11.13
N PRO A 543 16.67 -2.10 10.55
CA PRO A 543 17.32 -2.08 9.24
C PRO A 543 18.53 -3.00 9.34
N GLN A 544 18.65 -3.99 8.46
CA GLN A 544 19.65 -5.03 8.63
C GLN A 544 21.05 -4.38 8.62
N GLU A 545 21.81 -4.46 9.71
CA GLU A 545 23.27 -4.24 9.68
C GLU A 545 23.95 -5.24 8.72
N ASN A 546 23.30 -6.39 8.48
CA ASN A 546 23.75 -7.48 7.62
C ASN A 546 22.85 -7.74 6.39
N ALA A 547 22.21 -6.71 5.82
CA ALA A 547 21.99 -6.66 4.37
C ALA A 547 23.33 -6.39 3.68
N SER A 548 24.41 -6.92 4.23
CA SER A 548 25.77 -6.94 3.73
C SER A 548 25.86 -7.97 2.61
N ALA A 549 25.00 -7.85 1.60
CA ALA A 549 25.60 -7.41 0.37
C ALA A 549 25.53 -5.88 0.47
N GLU A 550 26.55 -5.27 1.10
CA GLU A 550 27.07 -4.06 0.47
C GLU A 550 27.13 -4.50 -1.00
N PRO A 551 26.38 -3.91 -1.95
CA PRO A 551 26.91 -4.00 -3.28
C PRO A 551 28.38 -3.57 -3.12
N GLU A 552 29.30 -4.29 -3.75
CA GLU A 552 30.72 -3.95 -3.76
C GLU A 552 30.97 -2.56 -4.40
N THR A 553 30.05 -1.60 -4.30
CA THR A 553 30.13 -0.20 -4.67
C THR A 553 31.12 0.51 -3.75
N LYS A 554 32.38 0.06 -3.79
CA LYS A 554 33.51 0.86 -3.35
C LYS A 554 33.82 1.99 -4.35
N ASP A 555 33.24 1.96 -5.56
CA ASP A 555 33.36 3.07 -6.51
C ASP A 555 32.14 3.22 -7.44
N VAL A 556 31.35 4.30 -7.25
CA VAL A 556 30.27 4.73 -8.16
C VAL A 556 30.78 4.87 -9.60
N GLU A 557 32.04 5.29 -9.76
CA GLU A 557 32.69 5.47 -11.06
C GLU A 557 32.88 4.11 -11.77
N GLU A 558 33.24 3.04 -11.05
CA GLU A 558 33.37 1.70 -11.63
C GLU A 558 32.02 1.13 -12.08
N GLU A 559 30.96 1.34 -11.30
CA GLU A 559 29.63 0.85 -11.67
C GLU A 559 29.06 1.62 -12.87
N MET A 560 29.25 2.95 -12.93
CA MET A 560 28.90 3.73 -14.13
C MET A 560 29.65 3.25 -15.37
N LYS A 561 30.94 2.86 -15.25
CA LYS A 561 31.70 2.28 -16.36
C LYS A 561 31.14 0.93 -16.81
N ARG A 562 30.73 0.07 -15.88
CA ARG A 562 30.07 -1.21 -16.21
C ARG A 562 28.77 -0.98 -16.98
N VAL A 563 27.93 -0.04 -16.52
CA VAL A 563 26.69 0.32 -17.21
C VAL A 563 26.97 0.88 -18.59
N ALA A 564 27.97 1.75 -18.73
CA ALA A 564 28.36 2.31 -20.02
C ALA A 564 28.77 1.22 -21.01
N MET A 565 29.56 0.23 -20.58
CA MET A 565 29.98 -0.88 -21.42
C MET A 565 28.79 -1.70 -21.94
N LEU A 566 27.81 -2.00 -21.06
CA LEU A 566 26.59 -2.71 -21.44
C LEU A 566 25.76 -1.95 -22.50
N VAL A 567 25.68 -0.62 -22.37
CA VAL A 567 24.97 0.23 -23.32
C VAL A 567 25.72 0.32 -24.65
N THR A 568 27.03 0.53 -24.61
CA THR A 568 27.91 0.53 -25.78
C THR A 568 27.77 -0.76 -26.59
N ASP A 569 27.81 -1.93 -25.92
CA ASP A 569 27.65 -3.23 -26.57
C ASP A 569 26.30 -3.36 -27.30
N LYS A 570 25.22 -2.87 -26.67
CA LYS A 570 23.89 -2.87 -27.29
C LYS A 570 23.81 -1.97 -28.52
N ILE A 571 24.31 -0.74 -28.44
CA ILE A 571 24.34 0.19 -29.57
C ILE A 571 25.16 -0.41 -30.72
N ALA A 572 26.36 -0.89 -30.43
CA ALA A 572 27.27 -1.47 -31.43
C ALA A 572 26.66 -2.70 -32.13
N SER A 573 25.91 -3.54 -31.38
CA SER A 573 25.21 -4.70 -31.95
C SER A 573 24.11 -4.33 -32.96
N LYS A 574 23.51 -3.14 -32.82
CA LYS A 574 22.44 -2.64 -33.69
C LYS A 574 22.97 -1.86 -34.91
N SER A 575 24.13 -1.20 -34.80
CA SER A 575 24.65 -0.27 -35.81
C SER A 575 25.72 -0.83 -36.77
N GLN A 576 26.19 -2.08 -36.59
CA GLN A 576 27.30 -2.68 -37.35
C GLN A 576 28.61 -1.85 -37.38
N GLN A 577 28.77 -0.88 -36.47
CA GLN A 577 29.95 -0.01 -36.43
C GLN A 577 31.17 -0.70 -35.79
N LYS A 578 32.37 -0.45 -36.35
CA LYS A 578 33.66 -0.84 -35.77
C LYS A 578 34.30 0.39 -35.10
N GLY A 579 34.20 0.47 -33.78
CA GLY A 579 34.81 1.52 -32.95
C GLY A 579 34.26 1.52 -31.52
N ALA A 580 34.60 0.51 -30.72
CA ALA A 580 34.02 0.30 -29.39
C ALA A 580 34.49 1.31 -28.32
N GLU A 581 35.72 1.85 -28.44
CA GLU A 581 36.30 2.76 -27.45
C GLU A 581 35.73 4.18 -27.52
N ASP A 582 35.63 4.79 -28.70
CA ASP A 582 35.04 6.14 -28.87
C ASP A 582 33.55 6.15 -28.47
N LEU A 583 32.81 5.11 -28.87
CA LEU A 583 31.41 4.94 -28.45
C LEU A 583 31.27 4.74 -26.94
N PHE A 584 32.20 4.02 -26.30
CA PHE A 584 32.22 3.87 -24.85
C PHE A 584 32.41 5.20 -24.14
N ASP A 585 33.37 6.03 -24.57
CA ASP A 585 33.62 7.33 -23.94
C ASP A 585 32.42 8.27 -24.07
N LYS A 586 31.77 8.30 -25.24
CA LYS A 586 30.52 9.06 -25.45
C LYS A 586 29.38 8.59 -24.56
N VAL A 587 29.14 7.27 -24.51
CA VAL A 587 28.12 6.65 -23.66
C VAL A 587 28.39 6.94 -22.19
N TYR A 588 29.62 6.73 -21.74
CA TYR A 588 30.04 6.93 -20.37
C TYR A 588 29.86 8.38 -19.91
N ARG A 589 30.31 9.35 -20.73
CA ARG A 589 30.13 10.78 -20.44
C ARG A 589 28.66 11.14 -20.30
N THR A 590 27.81 10.64 -21.21
CA THR A 590 26.35 10.87 -21.17
C THR A 590 25.72 10.30 -19.90
N ILE A 591 26.07 9.06 -19.53
CA ILE A 591 25.58 8.41 -18.30
C ILE A 591 26.00 9.18 -17.06
N LYS A 592 27.25 9.67 -17.03
CA LYS A 592 27.79 10.43 -15.89
C LYS A 592 27.05 11.76 -15.69
N GLU A 593 26.80 12.50 -16.76
CA GLU A 593 26.02 13.74 -16.71
C GLU A 593 24.55 13.45 -16.34
N PHE A 594 23.97 12.36 -16.86
CA PHE A 594 22.62 11.94 -16.50
C PHE A 594 22.51 11.51 -15.02
N TYR A 595 23.49 10.79 -14.47
CA TYR A 595 23.54 10.46 -13.05
C TYR A 595 23.65 11.72 -12.18
N THR A 596 24.50 12.67 -12.58
CA THR A 596 24.65 13.96 -11.89
C THR A 596 23.33 14.74 -11.87
N LEU A 597 22.60 14.71 -12.99
CA LEU A 597 21.25 15.25 -13.11
C LEU A 597 20.28 14.62 -12.09
N LEU A 598 20.25 13.29 -11.98
CA LEU A 598 19.37 12.60 -11.02
C LEU A 598 19.73 12.93 -9.58
N LEU A 599 21.03 12.98 -9.27
CA LEU A 599 21.52 13.33 -7.93
C LEU A 599 21.13 14.77 -7.55
N ASN A 600 21.20 15.72 -8.48
CA ASN A 600 20.78 17.11 -8.26
C ASN A 600 19.28 17.21 -7.97
N ILE A 601 18.45 16.40 -8.64
CA ILE A 601 17.01 16.34 -8.35
C ILE A 601 16.75 15.84 -6.93
N VAL A 602 17.40 14.75 -6.51
CA VAL A 602 17.24 14.23 -5.13
C VAL A 602 17.73 15.23 -4.09
N ASP A 603 18.89 15.86 -4.34
CA ASP A 603 19.45 16.89 -3.46
C ASP A 603 18.52 18.12 -3.37
N ASN A 604 17.89 18.53 -4.46
CA ASN A 604 16.90 19.61 -4.50
C ASN A 604 15.66 19.28 -3.63
N ILE A 605 15.11 18.08 -3.75
CA ILE A 605 13.97 17.61 -2.92
C ILE A 605 14.32 17.68 -1.42
N VAL A 606 15.50 17.17 -1.06
CA VAL A 606 15.93 17.08 0.34
C VAL A 606 16.28 18.44 0.91
N ARG A 607 16.87 19.34 0.11
CA ARG A 607 17.10 20.75 0.52
C ARG A 607 15.79 21.47 0.81
N SER A 608 14.74 21.16 0.06
CA SER A 608 13.36 21.62 0.34
C SER A 608 12.68 20.88 1.51
N LYS A 609 13.46 20.14 2.32
CA LYS A 609 12.99 19.37 3.50
C LYS A 609 11.93 18.32 3.20
N LEU A 610 11.84 17.88 1.94
CA LEU A 610 11.03 16.72 1.57
C LEU A 610 11.88 15.46 1.58
N TYR A 611 11.20 14.33 1.71
CA TYR A 611 11.80 13.02 1.58
C TYR A 611 11.25 12.31 0.35
N ILE A 612 12.06 11.49 -0.30
CA ILE A 612 11.63 10.55 -1.33
C ILE A 612 12.44 9.25 -1.21
N ASP A 613 11.76 8.09 -1.23
CA ASP A 613 12.42 6.80 -1.30
C ASP A 613 12.66 6.37 -2.75
N SER A 614 13.40 5.29 -2.92
CA SER A 614 13.78 4.72 -4.21
C SER A 614 12.58 4.39 -5.10
N GLN A 615 11.56 3.68 -4.60
CA GLN A 615 10.40 3.30 -5.42
C GLN A 615 9.58 4.51 -5.83
N ILE A 616 9.34 5.44 -4.91
CA ILE A 616 8.64 6.69 -5.24
C ILE A 616 9.44 7.43 -6.31
N PHE A 617 10.76 7.59 -6.13
CA PHE A 617 11.62 8.25 -7.10
C PHE A 617 11.51 7.61 -8.48
N ILE A 618 11.50 6.29 -8.54
CA ILE A 618 11.32 5.55 -9.79
C ILE A 618 9.98 5.89 -10.43
N TYR A 619 8.87 5.66 -9.72
CA TYR A 619 7.53 5.73 -10.28
C TYR A 619 7.02 7.14 -10.54
N THR A 620 7.51 8.13 -9.80
CA THR A 620 7.00 9.51 -9.89
C THR A 620 7.96 10.46 -10.60
N ILE A 621 9.27 10.22 -10.59
CA ILE A 621 10.29 11.12 -11.17
C ILE A 621 11.02 10.46 -12.33
N LEU A 622 11.75 9.37 -12.09
CA LEU A 622 12.62 8.75 -13.09
C LEU A 622 11.83 8.38 -14.34
N TRP A 623 10.69 7.71 -14.20
CA TRP A 623 9.86 7.36 -15.35
C TRP A 623 9.30 8.57 -16.12
N ARG A 624 9.11 9.71 -15.45
CA ARG A 624 8.64 10.94 -16.11
C ARG A 624 9.73 11.59 -16.93
N LEU A 625 10.93 11.72 -16.37
CA LEU A 625 12.11 12.28 -17.03
C LEU A 625 12.32 11.66 -18.43
N VAL A 626 12.08 10.36 -18.52
CA VAL A 626 12.38 9.55 -19.72
C VAL A 626 11.28 9.57 -20.77
N ARG A 627 10.04 9.89 -20.40
CA ARG A 627 8.87 9.54 -21.23
C ARG A 627 7.96 10.69 -21.56
N ASP A 628 7.92 11.70 -20.70
CA ASP A 628 7.24 12.94 -21.02
C ASP A 628 8.08 13.67 -22.08
N SER A 629 7.52 13.91 -23.27
CA SER A 629 8.25 14.57 -24.36
C SER A 629 8.80 15.92 -23.94
N GLU A 630 8.01 16.72 -23.24
CA GLU A 630 8.42 18.07 -22.88
C GLU A 630 9.56 18.07 -21.85
N ILE A 631 9.64 17.00 -21.04
CA ILE A 631 10.72 16.81 -20.08
C ILE A 631 11.94 16.18 -20.75
N MET A 632 11.73 15.19 -21.62
CA MET A 632 12.80 14.53 -22.36
C MET A 632 13.55 15.53 -23.23
N ASP A 633 12.85 16.39 -23.97
CA ASP A 633 13.46 17.45 -24.80
C ASP A 633 14.37 18.36 -23.94
N LYS A 634 13.95 18.69 -22.70
CA LYS A 634 14.76 19.47 -21.76
C LYS A 634 15.99 18.72 -21.26
N ILE A 635 15.90 17.40 -21.07
CA ILE A 635 17.03 16.56 -20.66
C ILE A 635 18.02 16.40 -21.80
N VAL A 636 17.54 16.13 -23.01
CA VAL A 636 18.39 15.98 -24.20
C VAL A 636 19.15 17.27 -24.46
N SER A 637 18.47 18.42 -24.46
CA SER A 637 19.13 19.73 -24.59
C SER A 637 20.16 19.99 -23.47
N TYR A 638 19.86 19.60 -22.23
CA TYR A 638 20.83 19.69 -21.13
C TYR A 638 22.08 18.82 -21.36
N LEU A 639 21.88 17.59 -21.85
CA LEU A 639 22.98 16.66 -22.11
C LEU A 639 23.78 17.09 -23.36
N GLU A 640 23.15 17.64 -24.38
CA GLU A 640 23.81 18.20 -25.57
C GLU A 640 24.81 19.28 -25.16
N ASP A 641 24.36 20.26 -24.36
CA ASP A 641 25.21 21.33 -23.82
C ASP A 641 26.42 20.82 -23.03
N ARG A 642 26.29 19.67 -22.36
CA ARG A 642 27.31 19.11 -21.44
C ARG A 642 28.22 18.09 -22.08
N THR A 643 27.73 17.34 -23.06
CA THR A 643 28.44 16.24 -23.72
C THR A 643 29.00 16.65 -25.07
N GLY A 644 28.38 17.63 -25.75
CA GLY A 644 28.69 18.02 -27.12
C GLY A 644 28.26 17.01 -28.18
N LEU A 645 27.37 16.07 -27.82
CA LEU A 645 26.75 15.09 -28.71
C LEU A 645 25.46 15.66 -29.29
N ASP A 646 25.08 15.22 -30.49
CA ASP A 646 23.80 15.64 -31.06
C ASP A 646 22.60 14.99 -30.35
N GLU A 647 21.41 15.59 -30.54
CA GLU A 647 20.17 15.15 -29.89
C GLU A 647 19.87 13.66 -30.17
N GLU A 648 20.12 13.19 -31.40
CA GLU A 648 19.81 11.82 -31.84
C GLU A 648 20.74 10.80 -31.17
N GLU A 649 22.04 11.08 -31.07
CA GLU A 649 23.02 10.27 -30.34
C GLU A 649 22.64 10.15 -28.85
N ILE A 650 22.25 11.26 -28.21
CA ILE A 650 21.86 11.27 -26.79
C ILE A 650 20.58 10.45 -26.58
N GLU A 651 19.58 10.62 -27.45
CA GLU A 651 18.33 9.86 -27.39
C GLU A 651 18.59 8.36 -27.48
N VAL A 652 19.46 7.92 -28.40
CA VAL A 652 19.85 6.51 -28.56
C VAL A 652 20.55 5.99 -27.31
N ILE A 653 21.51 6.74 -26.76
CA ILE A 653 22.23 6.34 -25.54
C ILE A 653 21.25 6.17 -24.38
N LEU A 654 20.38 7.16 -24.17
CA LEU A 654 19.38 7.12 -23.12
C LEU A 654 18.39 5.95 -23.31
N GLU A 655 17.93 5.68 -24.52
CA GLU A 655 17.04 4.55 -24.80
C GLU A 655 17.67 3.21 -24.41
N GLU A 656 18.90 2.95 -24.87
CA GLU A 656 19.62 1.72 -24.55
C GLU A 656 19.95 1.60 -23.07
N LEU A 657 20.27 2.73 -22.45
CA LEU A 657 20.45 2.85 -21.01
C LEU A 657 19.19 2.35 -20.29
N PHE A 658 18.00 2.85 -20.64
CA PHE A 658 16.74 2.38 -20.04
C PHE A 658 16.41 0.92 -20.34
N GLU A 659 16.83 0.38 -21.48
CA GLU A 659 16.68 -1.05 -21.78
C GLU A 659 17.68 -1.93 -21.00
N ALA A 660 18.78 -1.39 -20.49
CA ALA A 660 19.86 -2.13 -19.80
C ALA A 660 19.64 -2.29 -18.28
N GLU A 661 18.39 -2.27 -17.80
CA GLU A 661 18.04 -2.35 -16.37
C GLU A 661 18.56 -1.18 -15.49
N LEU A 662 18.75 0.00 -16.10
CA LEU A 662 19.18 1.23 -15.41
C LEU A 662 18.49 1.51 -14.08
N TYR A 663 17.19 1.25 -14.03
CA TYR A 663 16.32 1.40 -12.87
C TYR A 663 16.89 0.71 -11.63
N LYS A 664 17.53 -0.45 -11.77
CA LYS A 664 18.03 -1.21 -10.62
C LYS A 664 19.37 -0.64 -10.16
N ILE A 665 20.27 -0.40 -11.12
CA ILE A 665 21.67 -0.06 -10.85
C ILE A 665 21.83 1.42 -10.43
N LEU A 666 21.22 2.39 -11.14
CA LEU A 666 21.33 3.81 -10.74
C LEU A 666 20.56 4.13 -9.46
N VAL A 667 19.46 3.43 -9.18
CA VAL A 667 18.69 3.65 -7.95
C VAL A 667 19.42 3.07 -6.75
N GLU A 668 20.06 1.90 -6.90
CA GLU A 668 20.95 1.35 -5.87
C GLU A 668 22.12 2.32 -5.58
N MET A 669 22.68 3.00 -6.60
CA MET A 669 23.70 4.04 -6.40
C MET A 669 23.16 5.30 -5.67
N LEU A 670 21.93 5.73 -5.97
CA LEU A 670 21.32 6.92 -5.35
C LEU A 670 20.80 6.66 -3.93
N PHE A 671 20.41 5.42 -3.63
CA PHE A 671 19.76 5.03 -2.39
C PHE A 671 20.37 3.74 -1.78
N PRO A 672 21.68 3.71 -1.50
CA PRO A 672 22.42 2.47 -1.20
C PRO A 672 22.02 1.78 0.12
N ASP A 673 21.49 2.54 1.07
CA ASP A 673 21.17 2.07 2.44
C ASP A 673 19.67 2.15 2.78
N MET A 674 18.81 2.32 1.78
CA MET A 674 17.37 2.46 2.00
C MET A 674 16.63 1.25 1.45
N CYS A 675 16.16 0.39 2.38
CA CYS A 675 15.21 -0.65 2.02
C CYS A 675 14.00 -0.01 1.33
N VAL A 676 13.55 -0.70 0.29
CA VAL A 676 12.39 -0.33 -0.51
C VAL A 676 11.14 -0.35 0.37
N ASP A 677 10.52 0.81 0.58
CA ASP A 677 9.13 0.90 1.02
C ASP A 677 8.25 0.29 -0.08
N GLY A 678 7.92 -1.00 0.02
CA GLY A 678 7.24 -1.74 -1.06
C GLY A 678 5.91 -2.35 -0.65
N CYS A 679 4.80 -1.66 -0.99
CA CYS A 679 3.55 -2.25 -1.51
C CYS A 679 2.62 -1.12 -2.03
N GLY A 680 3.07 -0.36 -3.04
CA GLY A 680 2.26 0.72 -3.65
C GLY A 680 1.81 1.80 -2.66
N LEU A 681 2.66 2.03 -1.66
CA LEU A 681 2.71 3.10 -0.67
C LEU A 681 1.66 3.01 0.44
N ASP A 682 1.52 1.76 0.90
CA ASP A 682 1.00 1.25 2.17
C ASP A 682 -0.52 1.26 2.37
N LEU A 683 -1.34 1.46 1.33
CA LEU A 683 -2.82 1.42 1.47
C LEU A 683 -3.59 0.79 0.31
N TYR A 684 -2.89 0.33 -0.75
CA TYR A 684 -3.55 0.08 -2.03
C TYR A 684 -3.12 -1.16 -2.83
N LEU A 685 -2.33 -2.07 -2.25
CA LEU A 685 -2.11 -3.39 -2.83
C LEU A 685 -2.15 -4.48 -1.75
N PRO A 686 -3.11 -5.42 -1.82
CA PRO A 686 -3.32 -6.45 -0.82
C PRO A 686 -2.89 -7.83 -1.32
N ASP A 687 -1.82 -7.88 -2.10
CA ASP A 687 -1.02 -9.09 -2.33
C ASP A 687 0.39 -8.90 -1.76
N CYS A 688 0.51 -8.10 -0.69
CA CYS A 688 1.74 -7.97 0.09
C CYS A 688 2.07 -9.29 0.86
N HIS A 689 1.15 -10.27 0.84
CA HIS A 689 1.03 -11.40 1.75
C HIS A 689 2.15 -12.45 1.76
N ARG A 690 3.22 -12.33 0.97
CA ARG A 690 4.19 -13.45 0.79
C ARG A 690 5.68 -13.12 0.82
N ASN A 691 6.09 -11.85 0.67
CA ASN A 691 7.51 -11.46 0.63
C ASN A 691 7.85 -10.42 1.72
N PHE A 692 7.48 -10.73 2.97
CA PHE A 692 7.35 -9.80 4.10
C PHE A 692 8.63 -9.42 4.87
N GLU A 693 9.80 -9.80 4.37
CA GLU A 693 11.06 -9.49 5.06
C GLU A 693 11.60 -8.08 4.78
N GLN A 694 10.89 -7.26 3.99
CA GLN A 694 11.32 -5.90 3.63
C GLN A 694 10.85 -4.85 4.67
N PRO A 695 11.77 -4.16 5.38
CA PRO A 695 11.39 -3.09 6.30
C PRO A 695 10.98 -1.77 5.60
N PHE A 696 9.75 -1.30 5.90
CA PHE A 696 9.25 0.03 5.52
C PHE A 696 9.84 1.13 6.41
N ILE A 697 11.00 1.69 6.08
CA ILE A 697 11.79 2.55 6.99
C ILE A 697 10.99 3.78 7.44
N ILE A 698 10.25 4.43 6.54
CA ILE A 698 9.50 5.65 6.85
C ILE A 698 8.30 5.35 7.73
N SER A 699 7.43 4.43 7.29
CA SER A 699 6.19 4.10 7.99
C SER A 699 6.50 3.52 9.37
N ARG A 700 7.58 2.74 9.49
CA ARG A 700 8.13 2.27 10.77
C ARG A 700 8.58 3.42 11.66
N SER A 701 9.27 4.42 11.11
CA SER A 701 9.75 5.57 11.89
C SER A 701 8.58 6.39 12.47
N LEU A 702 7.53 6.60 11.66
CA LEU A 702 6.28 7.23 12.11
C LEU A 702 5.58 6.38 13.17
N LEU A 703 5.52 5.05 12.99
CA LEU A 703 4.94 4.13 13.96
C LEU A 703 5.72 4.13 15.29
N ILE A 704 7.05 4.11 15.26
CA ILE A 704 7.89 4.16 16.47
C ILE A 704 7.61 5.44 17.26
N ALA A 705 7.58 6.60 16.60
CA ALA A 705 7.25 7.85 17.26
C ALA A 705 5.81 7.87 17.81
N PHE A 706 4.86 7.26 17.10
CA PHE A 706 3.49 7.10 17.57
C PHE A 706 3.41 6.21 18.81
N LEU A 707 4.12 5.08 18.83
CA LEU A 707 4.17 4.16 19.98
C LEU A 707 4.80 4.82 21.22
N GLU A 708 5.91 5.55 21.04
CA GLU A 708 6.51 6.35 22.12
C GLU A 708 5.54 7.42 22.64
N PHE A 709 4.78 8.08 21.75
CA PHE A 709 3.70 8.99 22.15
C PHE A 709 2.63 8.29 23.00
N LEU A 710 2.28 7.04 22.69
CA LEU A 710 1.34 6.22 23.48
C LEU A 710 1.97 5.62 24.76
N GLY A 711 3.24 5.89 25.05
CA GLY A 711 3.93 5.38 26.25
C GLY A 711 4.42 3.93 26.13
N VAL A 712 4.46 3.37 24.91
CA VAL A 712 5.07 2.07 24.59
C VAL A 712 6.57 2.30 24.45
N SER A 713 7.37 1.83 25.41
CA SER A 713 8.81 2.09 25.40
C SER A 713 9.56 1.07 24.55
N LEU A 714 10.21 1.52 23.48
CA LEU A 714 11.04 0.67 22.63
C LEU A 714 12.52 0.81 23.01
N LYS A 715 13.22 -0.31 23.21
CA LYS A 715 14.66 -0.29 23.48
C LYS A 715 15.45 0.12 22.24
N ASN A 716 16.42 1.01 22.42
CA ASN A 716 17.33 1.51 21.39
C ASN A 716 16.62 2.07 20.14
N VAL A 717 15.76 3.07 20.32
CA VAL A 717 15.06 3.77 19.21
C VAL A 717 16.02 4.24 18.11
N SER A 718 17.25 4.62 18.47
CA SER A 718 18.32 5.02 17.54
C SER A 718 18.71 3.93 16.54
N ASP A 719 18.56 2.64 16.89
CA ASP A 719 18.88 1.50 16.03
C ASP A 719 17.95 1.44 14.80
N TYR A 720 16.86 2.23 14.79
CA TYR A 720 15.88 2.30 13.71
C TYR A 720 15.99 3.57 12.84
N ASN A 721 17.08 4.34 12.97
CA ASN A 721 17.31 5.65 12.33
C ASN A 721 16.39 6.77 12.82
N VAL A 722 15.72 6.57 13.96
CA VAL A 722 14.82 7.55 14.58
C VAL A 722 15.52 8.18 15.79
N HIS A 723 15.47 9.50 15.88
CA HIS A 723 15.98 10.25 17.02
C HIS A 723 14.86 11.08 17.64
N ILE A 724 14.50 10.73 18.88
CA ILE A 724 13.52 11.46 19.70
C ILE A 724 14.27 11.96 20.94
N ASN A 725 14.62 13.24 20.97
CA ASN A 725 15.36 13.84 22.09
C ASN A 725 14.43 14.12 23.28
N ARG A 726 13.28 14.72 22.98
CA ARG A 726 12.20 15.02 23.93
C ARG A 726 10.90 15.17 23.16
N ILE A 727 9.77 15.03 23.86
CA ILE A 727 8.46 15.34 23.30
C ILE A 727 7.93 16.57 24.02
N ASP A 728 7.65 17.61 23.25
CA ASP A 728 6.99 18.82 23.73
C ASP A 728 5.53 18.84 23.26
N CYS A 729 4.61 19.34 24.06
CA CYS A 729 3.18 19.31 23.77
C CYS A 729 2.53 20.64 24.19
N PRO A 730 1.82 21.34 23.30
CA PRO A 730 1.01 22.49 23.69
C PRO A 730 -0.04 22.12 24.73
N GLY A 731 -0.39 23.06 25.61
CA GLY A 731 -1.43 22.86 26.62
C GLY A 731 -2.80 22.51 26.02
N SER A 732 -3.09 22.96 24.80
CA SER A 732 -4.33 22.64 24.07
C SER A 732 -4.41 21.18 23.67
N LEU A 733 -3.31 20.60 23.19
CA LEU A 733 -3.24 19.18 22.85
C LEU A 733 -3.33 18.31 24.11
N LEU A 734 -2.75 18.75 25.23
CA LEU A 734 -2.92 18.09 26.53
C LEU A 734 -4.36 18.18 27.05
N GLU A 735 -5.06 19.30 26.83
CA GLU A 735 -6.49 19.44 27.11
C GLU A 735 -7.31 18.45 26.26
N GLU A 736 -7.08 18.40 24.96
CA GLU A 736 -7.74 17.43 24.06
C GLU A 736 -7.50 15.99 24.48
N LEU A 737 -6.26 15.64 24.81
CA LEU A 737 -5.88 14.30 25.26
C LEU A 737 -6.52 13.95 26.60
N SER A 738 -6.54 14.88 27.55
CA SER A 738 -7.19 14.70 28.87
C SER A 738 -8.67 14.37 28.71
N LEU A 739 -9.33 15.00 27.74
CA LEU A 739 -10.71 14.72 27.38
C LEU A 739 -10.90 13.38 26.69
N LEU A 740 -9.90 12.52 26.47
CA LEU A 740 -10.10 11.17 25.92
C LEU A 740 -10.28 10.08 26.99
N GLY A 741 -10.01 10.35 28.26
CA GLY A 741 -10.15 9.37 29.36
C GLY A 741 -11.57 8.79 29.47
N ARG A 742 -11.68 7.48 29.71
CA ARG A 742 -12.96 6.74 29.64
C ARG A 742 -13.42 6.15 30.97
N LYS A 743 -12.54 5.49 31.70
CA LYS A 743 -12.87 4.77 32.95
C LYS A 743 -12.37 5.53 34.18
N ASN A 744 -11.09 5.91 34.18
CA ASN A 744 -10.44 6.56 35.31
C ASN A 744 -9.53 7.69 34.85
N VAL A 745 -9.72 8.89 35.41
CA VAL A 745 -8.84 10.04 35.21
C VAL A 745 -8.29 10.47 36.55
N HIS A 746 -6.97 10.45 36.73
CA HIS A 746 -6.32 11.03 37.91
C HIS A 746 -5.44 12.20 37.47
N ILE A 747 -5.67 13.35 38.07
CA ILE A 747 -4.98 14.59 37.77
C ILE A 747 -4.19 14.97 39.02
N LEU A 748 -2.87 15.10 38.89
CA LEU A 748 -2.01 15.72 39.90
C LEU A 748 -1.59 17.09 39.39
N THR A 749 -1.90 18.14 40.14
CA THR A 749 -1.51 19.48 39.72
C THR A 749 -1.12 20.39 40.89
N SER A 750 -0.10 21.22 40.65
CA SER A 750 0.36 22.22 41.61
C SER A 750 -0.34 23.58 41.45
N GLU A 751 -1.23 23.73 40.46
CA GLU A 751 -1.99 24.96 40.26
C GLU A 751 -3.38 24.66 39.69
N LEU A 752 -4.36 25.48 40.09
CA LEU A 752 -5.74 25.42 39.61
C LEU A 752 -6.14 26.70 38.87
N SER A 753 -6.98 26.57 37.84
CA SER A 753 -7.59 27.67 37.10
C SER A 753 -9.08 27.43 36.91
N GLU A 754 -9.84 28.45 36.52
CA GLU A 754 -11.25 28.28 36.13
C GLU A 754 -11.41 27.31 34.95
N ASN A 755 -10.44 27.27 34.02
CA ASN A 755 -10.49 26.34 32.90
C ASN A 755 -10.32 24.88 33.38
N ALA A 756 -9.49 24.64 34.41
CA ALA A 756 -9.38 23.33 35.04
C ALA A 756 -10.74 22.82 35.54
N ILE A 757 -11.51 23.70 36.20
CA ILE A 757 -12.87 23.39 36.67
C ILE A 757 -13.80 23.08 35.50
N LYS A 758 -13.75 23.89 34.44
CA LYS A 758 -14.54 23.67 33.21
C LYS A 758 -14.20 22.32 32.55
N MET A 759 -12.93 21.95 32.51
CA MET A 759 -12.48 20.66 31.99
C MET A 759 -12.99 19.49 32.84
N ILE A 760 -12.91 19.58 34.16
CA ILE A 760 -13.45 18.56 35.08
C ILE A 760 -14.96 18.42 34.88
N ARG A 761 -15.70 19.53 34.78
CA ARG A 761 -17.15 19.50 34.45
C ARG A 761 -17.42 18.77 33.14
N ARG A 762 -16.66 19.05 32.08
CA ARG A 762 -16.78 18.35 30.78
C ARG A 762 -16.49 16.86 30.91
N LEU A 763 -15.50 16.46 31.68
CA LEU A 763 -15.21 15.04 31.94
C LEU A 763 -16.37 14.35 32.68
N LEU A 764 -16.95 15.00 33.69
CA LEU A 764 -18.05 14.45 34.49
C LEU A 764 -19.35 14.23 33.71
N GLN A 765 -19.53 14.90 32.57
CA GLN A 765 -20.65 14.65 31.64
C GLN A 765 -20.64 13.21 31.10
N ARG A 766 -19.51 12.50 31.13
CA ARG A 766 -19.43 11.09 30.72
C ARG A 766 -19.89 10.19 31.83
N GLU A 767 -20.91 9.38 31.59
CA GLU A 767 -21.37 8.40 32.58
C GLU A 767 -20.28 7.35 32.88
N GLY A 768 -20.20 6.91 34.14
CA GLY A 768 -19.26 5.85 34.57
C GLY A 768 -17.79 6.27 34.73
N LEU A 769 -17.40 7.48 34.31
CA LEU A 769 -16.05 8.01 34.51
C LEU A 769 -15.82 8.38 35.97
N ASN A 770 -14.72 7.86 36.55
CA ASN A 770 -14.19 8.25 37.84
C ASN A 770 -13.05 9.26 37.67
N ILE A 771 -13.07 10.33 38.45
CA ILE A 771 -12.09 11.39 38.42
C ILE A 771 -11.50 11.58 39.82
N VAL A 772 -10.18 11.53 39.92
CA VAL A 772 -9.44 11.92 41.12
C VAL A 772 -8.66 13.18 40.79
N VAL A 773 -8.86 14.25 41.55
CA VAL A 773 -8.10 15.49 41.41
C VAL A 773 -7.27 15.64 42.67
N GLU A 774 -5.96 15.51 42.54
CA GLU A 774 -4.99 15.69 43.62
C GLU A 774 -4.28 17.02 43.44
N VAL A 775 -4.43 17.89 44.43
CA VAL A 775 -3.97 19.28 44.37
C VAL A 775 -2.95 19.56 45.47
N ASP A 776 -1.98 20.43 45.18
CA ASP A 776 -1.01 20.88 46.19
C ASP A 776 -1.74 21.53 47.38
N LYS A 777 -1.40 21.13 48.61
CA LYS A 777 -2.05 21.65 49.82
C LYS A 777 -2.03 23.18 49.95
N ARG A 778 -1.02 23.87 49.40
CA ARG A 778 -0.90 25.34 49.41
C ARG A 778 -2.03 26.02 48.62
N LEU A 779 -2.72 25.32 47.74
CA LEU A 779 -3.86 25.85 47.00
C LEU A 779 -5.10 26.09 47.88
N MET A 780 -5.18 25.42 49.05
CA MET A 780 -6.23 25.70 50.04
C MET A 780 -6.20 27.15 50.53
N GLU A 781 -4.99 27.70 50.69
CA GLU A 781 -4.80 29.07 51.16
C GLU A 781 -4.74 30.08 50.01
N SER A 782 -4.09 29.70 48.90
CA SER A 782 -3.84 30.63 47.79
C SER A 782 -4.97 30.76 46.76
N LYS A 783 -5.83 29.74 46.60
CA LYS A 783 -6.98 29.77 45.67
C LYS A 783 -8.25 29.17 46.30
N PRO A 784 -8.72 29.66 47.47
CA PRO A 784 -9.81 29.06 48.23
C PRO A 784 -11.12 28.96 47.45
N SER A 785 -11.47 29.96 46.64
CA SER A 785 -12.70 29.99 45.85
C SER A 785 -12.79 28.84 44.83
N LEU A 786 -11.70 28.50 44.14
CA LEU A 786 -11.67 27.38 43.19
C LEU A 786 -11.73 26.03 43.90
N ILE A 787 -11.15 25.93 45.10
CA ILE A 787 -11.24 24.74 45.94
C ILE A 787 -12.67 24.52 46.42
N GLU A 788 -13.38 25.57 46.84
CA GLU A 788 -14.80 25.51 47.18
C GLU A 788 -15.66 25.07 45.98
N GLU A 789 -15.36 25.56 44.78
CA GLU A 789 -16.05 25.14 43.57
C GLU A 789 -15.82 23.64 43.25
N LEU A 790 -14.60 23.13 43.45
CA LEU A 790 -14.30 21.69 43.32
C LEU A 790 -15.02 20.84 44.36
N LYS A 791 -15.09 21.30 45.62
CA LYS A 791 -15.84 20.61 46.67
C LYS A 791 -17.32 20.54 46.33
N SER A 792 -17.90 21.64 45.85
CA SER A 792 -19.29 21.67 45.39
C SER A 792 -19.52 20.70 44.22
N LEU A 793 -18.60 20.65 43.25
CA LEU A 793 -18.67 19.66 42.16
C LEU A 793 -18.54 18.21 42.65
N GLN A 794 -17.69 17.96 43.65
CA GLN A 794 -17.56 16.65 44.27
C GLN A 794 -18.85 16.22 44.97
N GLU A 795 -19.52 17.14 45.68
CA GLU A 795 -20.82 16.87 46.30
C GLU A 795 -21.89 16.55 45.25
N GLN A 796 -21.95 17.33 44.15
CA GLN A 796 -22.87 17.11 43.04
C GLN A 796 -22.65 15.77 42.32
N HIS A 797 -21.40 15.32 42.24
CA HIS A 797 -21.00 14.09 41.55
C HIS A 797 -20.38 13.07 42.52
N SER A 798 -21.01 12.91 43.69
CA SER A 798 -20.55 12.01 44.74
C SER A 798 -20.34 10.58 44.22
N GLY A 799 -19.21 9.97 44.61
CA GLY A 799 -18.77 8.65 44.15
C GLY A 799 -18.09 8.63 42.78
N ARG A 800 -18.07 9.75 42.04
CA ARG A 800 -17.42 9.86 40.73
C ARG A 800 -16.32 10.91 40.66
N LEU A 801 -16.33 11.91 41.54
CA LEU A 801 -15.25 12.88 41.72
C LEU A 801 -14.68 12.76 43.13
N GLU A 802 -13.36 12.66 43.24
CA GLU A 802 -12.64 12.66 44.52
C GLU A 802 -11.57 13.77 44.51
N LEU A 803 -11.67 14.74 45.41
CA LEU A 803 -10.64 15.74 45.66
C LEU A 803 -9.68 15.27 46.74
N LYS A 804 -8.37 15.25 46.43
CA LYS A 804 -7.29 14.94 47.37
C LYS A 804 -6.33 16.12 47.49
N PHE A 805 -5.69 16.23 48.65
CA PHE A 805 -4.63 17.19 48.90
C PHE A 805 -3.34 16.45 49.18
N THR A 806 -2.22 16.95 48.64
CA THR A 806 -0.91 16.37 48.91
C THR A 806 -0.53 16.51 50.39
N GLN A 807 0.18 15.52 50.95
CA GLN A 807 0.62 15.58 52.35
C GLN A 807 1.66 16.69 52.57
N GLU A 808 2.57 16.85 51.61
CA GLU A 808 3.62 17.86 51.58
C GLU A 808 3.45 18.78 50.36
N PRO A 809 4.01 20.02 50.40
CA PRO A 809 4.04 20.88 49.22
C PRO A 809 4.75 20.18 48.07
N HIS A 810 4.14 20.13 46.88
CA HIS A 810 4.61 19.34 45.75
C HIS A 810 4.36 20.05 44.41
N HIS A 811 5.41 20.17 43.58
CA HIS A 811 5.36 20.88 42.31
C HIS A 811 5.19 19.98 41.06
N GLY A 812 5.10 18.67 41.20
CA GLY A 812 4.93 17.78 40.05
C GLY A 812 3.52 17.86 39.46
N LYS A 813 3.43 17.54 38.16
CA LYS A 813 2.17 17.44 37.43
C LYS A 813 2.11 16.13 36.67
N MET A 814 0.95 15.49 36.72
CA MET A 814 0.75 14.18 36.12
C MET A 814 -0.71 14.03 35.68
N LEU A 815 -0.91 13.37 34.56
CA LEU A 815 -2.22 12.95 34.07
C LEU A 815 -2.23 11.44 33.91
N ASP A 816 -3.12 10.79 34.64
CA ASP A 816 -3.34 9.36 34.64
C ASP A 816 -4.68 9.11 33.94
N LEU A 817 -4.63 8.88 32.62
CA LEU A 817 -5.79 8.71 31.75
C LEU A 817 -5.95 7.22 31.42
N ASP A 818 -6.82 6.52 32.15
CA ASP A 818 -6.96 5.07 32.11
C ASP A 818 -5.61 4.35 32.35
N ASN A 819 -5.05 3.71 31.32
CA ASN A 819 -3.75 3.02 31.37
C ASN A 819 -2.58 3.89 30.89
N LEU A 820 -2.85 5.08 30.35
CA LEU A 820 -1.84 6.06 29.93
C LEU A 820 -1.49 6.98 31.10
N ARG A 821 -0.23 6.99 31.51
CA ARG A 821 0.32 7.98 32.45
C ARG A 821 1.16 8.99 31.70
N ILE A 822 0.96 10.28 31.97
CA ILE A 822 1.68 11.39 31.35
C ILE A 822 2.31 12.22 32.45
N TYR A 823 3.63 12.36 32.41
CA TYR A 823 4.36 13.35 33.18
C TYR A 823 4.56 14.61 32.34
N THR A 824 4.24 15.77 32.90
CA THR A 824 4.27 17.03 32.15
C THR A 824 4.67 18.23 33.01
N SER A 825 5.17 19.28 32.37
CA SER A 825 5.34 20.60 32.98
C SER A 825 4.03 21.41 33.02
N TRP A 826 2.96 20.94 32.38
CA TRP A 826 1.69 21.63 32.33
C TRP A 826 0.94 21.58 33.67
N ASN A 827 0.58 22.73 34.22
CA ASN A 827 -0.44 22.79 35.28
C ASN A 827 -1.82 22.63 34.62
N PHE A 828 -2.63 21.70 35.14
CA PHE A 828 -3.88 21.30 34.49
C PHE A 828 -4.84 22.49 34.35
N GLY A 829 -5.25 22.77 33.11
CA GLY A 829 -6.13 23.90 32.77
C GLY A 829 -5.47 25.28 32.78
N THR A 830 -4.16 25.41 32.97
CA THR A 830 -3.46 26.72 32.90
C THR A 830 -3.04 27.10 31.48
N SER A 831 -2.58 28.35 31.28
CA SER A 831 -2.30 28.97 29.98
C SER A 831 -1.64 28.03 28.95
N VAL A 832 -2.19 28.05 27.74
CA VAL A 832 -1.91 27.13 26.62
C VAL A 832 -0.61 27.45 25.87
N ASN A 833 -0.02 28.62 26.12
CA ASN A 833 0.94 29.23 25.19
C ASN A 833 2.39 28.67 25.20
N PRO A 834 2.98 28.18 26.30
CA PRO A 834 4.29 27.53 26.23
C PRO A 834 4.14 26.05 25.88
N LEU A 835 5.05 25.54 25.04
CA LEU A 835 5.27 24.10 24.86
C LEU A 835 5.62 23.45 26.21
N GLN A 836 4.93 22.37 26.55
CA GLN A 836 5.07 21.65 27.82
C GLN A 836 5.82 20.34 27.60
N THR A 837 6.62 19.91 28.57
CA THR A 837 7.24 18.58 28.46
C THR A 837 6.16 17.50 28.48
N TYR A 838 6.35 16.46 27.68
CA TYR A 838 5.48 15.29 27.61
C TYR A 838 6.32 14.03 27.72
N LYS A 839 6.02 13.20 28.72
CA LYS A 839 6.58 11.85 28.83
C LYS A 839 5.46 10.88 29.18
N ALA A 840 5.18 9.94 28.29
CA ALA A 840 4.15 8.93 28.47
C ALA A 840 4.71 7.61 28.96
N GLU A 841 3.95 6.90 29.80
CA GLU A 841 4.26 5.55 30.29
C GLU A 841 2.96 4.73 30.44
N LEU A 842 3.01 3.43 30.14
CA LEU A 842 1.89 2.52 30.44
C LEU A 842 1.88 2.12 31.92
N LYS A 843 0.71 2.13 32.57
CA LYS A 843 0.58 1.70 33.99
C LYS A 843 0.94 0.22 34.17
N THR A 844 1.58 -0.11 35.30
CA THR A 844 2.06 -1.46 35.67
C THR A 844 1.00 -2.37 36.28
N LYS A 845 -0.09 -1.82 36.83
CA LYS A 845 -1.15 -2.58 37.48
C LYS A 845 -2.47 -2.34 36.75
N ILE A 846 -3.08 -3.41 36.27
CA ILE A 846 -4.51 -3.42 35.92
C ILE A 846 -5.24 -3.04 37.22
N GLN A 847 -5.94 -1.91 37.26
CA GLN A 847 -6.88 -1.63 38.34
C GLN A 847 -8.04 -2.62 38.20
N MET A 848 -7.87 -3.81 38.76
CA MET A 848 -8.96 -4.76 38.93
C MET A 848 -10.00 -4.09 39.84
N ARG A 849 -11.18 -3.77 39.29
CA ARG A 849 -12.33 -3.52 40.14
C ARG A 849 -12.67 -4.83 40.84
N ARG A 850 -12.72 -4.81 42.17
CA ARG A 850 -13.50 -5.78 42.93
C ARG A 850 -14.99 -5.48 42.76
#